data_AF-A0A3L7P6C9-F1
#
_entry.id   AF-A0A3L7P6C9-F1
#
_cell.length_a   1.000
_cell.length_b   1.000
_cell.length_c   1.000
_cell.angle_alpha   90.00
_cell.angle_beta   90.00
_cell.angle_gamma   90.00
#
_symmetry.space_group_name_H-M   'P 1'
#
loop_
_entity.id
_entity.type
_entity.pdbx_description
1 polymer ?
#
loop_
_entity_poly.entity_id
_entity_poly.type
_entity_poly.pdbx_seq_one_letter_code
_entity_poly.pdbx_strand_id
1 'polypeptide(L)'
;MMSSKIQTGITFLKSADGQCQADFFNARGRVSRFLLAGCSSLFILLIAMSALAAEDQVTGQADQPLKWRSVRKLIHTQVTHKSTVQDKIPVERFRLQNQGTPEEVEIRAGLPASMLHNDFEASVKVHSTAAGLHLGLVLILPHQPDPRTGKPLESIVVGDTLRSVNQWQTMNVKVTQKVVEAALRRIRADLNRPDIRTQEAIIAGLAIVVEASPGEAFFDIGEARFGPLIEPSKALMQLVSSPQTQPDPIEQVRSFIPLDVELGGLMLGDQPVILRLAPDHGEQIETIRQFRLNAVWVPDYRDTDRAKELFDAKIGVLATPPHPEFEPGDFSRLIQALPPLDQQCPNVSAWIQGTRVTPEEHAHLLAWSREVRSADRTFQRLQMADVTAAEGAVAREIDLVGIGRHVVGRDITFGALRNMLVRRQQSGGQLSCPWTWVQTEPSSAQQAWRQNLGFRPATIEPEQIQQGVYAALSAGYKGVGFWKTHALELENPADRETAIAIELACMEIELLEPFLARGRIDGYLALQTRGQEKNPRGRGAESRLNSALGGRTVGATVSGYEGPETHDAAVISGKGNTLILATAWDNVSQFVPGPMYEKEVSLVVASSETASAWQISTTGVYGLPREVTAGGLALKISDFDQCAALIISSNPTALLPGLEQKIHALAPVAAARLAELASLKYVRVLRTVEMLRAEHTVPPNVDALLSQSKQLLDRSEFELSTNDYHEAALRARDAMRYARQAQHVCWNDAIRNLTSPSATPHAASFSTLPDHWKLMHYLEQQQQRLSDNLLASGDFEALRSVSQNGWKVDVLPKSSYLTTTDIVQDSRAGRTLRMIAWKSADAAHTVQTDAMPLLVTTPEIPVSSGDVMLVTGRVRKGPATSLEARRPLVIFDSELGPESSVRADIDSEWSRFEIIRPVGQSSTFSVTLGLMGHASVEEVLIDDLSIRKLPALTASGAIQLTGSEKSLEASGDGQSPDNSARTSPRE
;
A
#
# COMPACT_ATOMS: atom_id res chain seq x y z
N MET A 1 59.11 24.03 24.55
CA MET A 1 59.90 25.20 25.00
C MET A 1 58.93 26.37 25.26
N MET A 2 59.34 27.34 26.10
CA MET A 2 58.93 28.78 26.20
C MET A 2 57.74 29.34 25.37
N SER A 3 56.96 30.36 25.79
CA SER A 3 56.72 31.06 27.09
C SER A 3 55.58 32.10 26.85
N SER A 4 54.43 32.15 27.54
CA SER A 4 54.10 32.72 28.88
C SER A 4 53.47 34.15 28.93
N LYS A 5 52.28 34.25 29.57
CA LYS A 5 51.69 35.43 30.28
C LYS A 5 51.30 36.66 29.39
N ILE A 6 50.42 37.61 29.77
CA ILE A 6 50.08 38.31 31.04
C ILE A 6 48.54 38.58 31.08
N GLN A 7 47.75 38.12 32.08
CA GLN A 7 47.38 38.73 33.39
C GLN A 7 46.23 39.76 33.33
N THR A 8 45.08 39.57 34.01
CA THR A 8 44.69 40.12 35.35
C THR A 8 43.17 39.83 35.56
N GLY A 9 42.52 39.71 36.73
CA GLY A 9 42.88 39.69 38.16
C GLY A 9 41.65 39.97 39.07
N ILE A 10 41.80 39.95 40.42
CA ILE A 10 40.82 40.32 41.50
C ILE A 10 39.60 39.35 41.63
N THR A 11 39.44 38.36 42.57
CA THR A 11 39.34 38.29 44.07
C THR A 11 38.14 39.06 44.70
N PHE A 12 37.42 38.63 45.77
CA PHE A 12 37.51 37.60 46.86
C PHE A 12 36.06 37.38 47.47
N LEU A 13 35.65 36.62 48.54
CA LEU A 13 36.21 35.72 49.59
C LEU A 13 35.06 34.91 50.30
N LYS A 14 35.24 33.61 50.64
CA LYS A 14 34.65 32.82 51.79
C LYS A 14 33.10 32.64 51.98
N SER A 15 32.59 31.88 52.97
CA SER A 15 32.76 30.42 53.31
C SER A 15 31.98 29.99 54.59
N ALA A 16 31.31 28.82 54.53
CA ALA A 16 31.02 27.86 55.62
C ALA A 16 30.03 28.16 56.80
N ASP A 17 29.36 27.06 57.20
CA ASP A 17 28.79 26.66 58.52
C ASP A 17 27.64 27.43 59.23
N GLY A 18 26.75 26.65 59.88
CA GLY A 18 25.83 27.13 60.94
C GLY A 18 24.45 26.43 61.03
N GLN A 19 24.30 25.46 61.95
CA GLN A 19 22.97 25.02 62.44
C GLN A 19 22.58 25.82 63.70
N CYS A 20 21.29 26.15 63.89
CA CYS A 20 20.61 26.03 65.20
C CYS A 20 19.08 26.27 65.14
N GLN A 21 18.41 26.15 66.31
CA GLN A 21 16.95 26.15 66.50
C GLN A 21 16.39 27.48 67.09
N ALA A 22 15.05 27.53 67.17
CA ALA A 22 14.24 28.07 68.28
C ALA A 22 13.79 29.57 68.30
N ASP A 23 12.48 29.75 68.06
CA ASP A 23 11.46 30.23 69.03
C ASP A 23 11.27 31.70 69.49
N PHE A 24 9.99 32.14 69.34
CA PHE A 24 9.25 33.22 70.08
C PHE A 24 9.83 34.67 70.02
N PHE A 25 9.11 35.77 70.29
CA PHE A 25 7.73 36.14 70.71
C PHE A 25 7.26 37.32 69.76
N ASN A 26 6.13 38.05 69.81
CA ASN A 26 4.93 38.30 70.66
C ASN A 26 3.83 38.91 69.70
N ALA A 27 2.71 39.58 70.02
CA ALA A 27 1.89 39.97 71.20
C ALA A 27 0.48 40.44 70.68
N ARG A 28 -0.52 40.89 71.47
CA ARG A 28 -1.14 40.42 72.74
C ARG A 28 -2.23 41.42 73.23
N GLY A 29 -3.52 41.03 73.25
CA GLY A 29 -4.55 41.65 74.13
C GLY A 29 -5.91 42.00 73.49
N ARG A 30 -7.00 42.19 74.25
CA ARG A 30 -7.27 41.85 75.69
C ARG A 30 -8.76 42.08 76.05
N VAL A 31 -9.38 41.19 76.86
CA VAL A 31 -10.53 41.45 77.80
C VAL A 31 -11.92 41.75 77.13
N SER A 32 -13.10 41.30 77.59
CA SER A 32 -13.52 40.51 78.79
C SER A 32 -14.79 39.63 78.60
N ARG A 33 -14.86 38.55 79.39
CA ARG A 33 -16.02 37.90 80.06
C ARG A 33 -17.48 38.16 79.63
N PHE A 34 -18.23 37.07 79.42
CA PHE A 34 -19.56 36.85 80.02
C PHE A 34 -19.70 35.37 80.49
N LEU A 35 -20.86 34.95 81.04
CA LEU A 35 -20.96 33.86 82.03
C LEU A 35 -21.40 32.45 81.53
N LEU A 36 -21.04 31.49 82.38
CA LEU A 36 -21.47 30.09 82.62
C LEU A 36 -22.66 29.44 81.86
N ALA A 37 -22.45 28.12 81.67
CA ALA A 37 -23.40 27.00 81.75
C ALA A 37 -24.50 26.82 80.67
N GLY A 38 -24.46 25.67 79.96
CA GLY A 38 -25.59 25.20 79.15
C GLY A 38 -25.29 24.24 77.99
N CYS A 39 -24.58 23.12 78.20
CA CYS A 39 -24.21 22.17 77.12
C CYS A 39 -24.55 20.69 77.41
N SER A 40 -25.79 20.35 77.79
CA SER A 40 -26.22 18.94 78.00
C SER A 40 -27.71 18.63 77.77
N SER A 41 -28.48 19.48 77.07
CA SER A 41 -29.96 19.36 77.04
C SER A 41 -30.64 19.58 75.68
N LEU A 42 -30.00 19.23 74.55
CA LEU A 42 -30.63 19.34 73.21
C LEU A 42 -30.54 18.07 72.34
N PHE A 43 -30.20 16.92 72.92
CA PHE A 43 -30.07 15.64 72.20
C PHE A 43 -31.25 14.66 72.42
N ILE A 44 -32.31 15.10 73.13
CA ILE A 44 -33.37 14.22 73.64
C ILE A 44 -34.75 14.51 73.00
N LEU A 45 -34.97 15.70 72.41
CA LEU A 45 -36.28 16.10 71.87
C LEU A 45 -36.56 15.65 70.42
N LEU A 46 -35.71 14.79 69.85
CA LEU A 46 -35.84 14.27 68.48
C LEU A 46 -35.99 12.74 68.43
N ILE A 47 -36.24 12.10 69.58
CA ILE A 47 -36.34 10.63 69.76
C ILE A 47 -37.78 10.19 70.08
N ALA A 48 -38.72 11.13 70.27
CA ALA A 48 -40.07 10.87 70.80
C ALA A 48 -41.22 10.78 69.76
N MET A 49 -40.93 10.76 68.45
CA MET A 49 -41.94 10.63 67.37
C MET A 49 -41.54 9.65 66.24
N SER A 50 -40.79 8.60 66.58
CA SER A 50 -40.41 7.52 65.64
C SER A 50 -40.65 6.10 66.18
N ALA A 51 -41.36 5.96 67.30
CA ALA A 51 -41.67 4.68 67.95
C ALA A 51 -42.89 3.94 67.35
N LEU A 52 -43.30 4.27 66.12
CA LEU A 52 -44.39 3.61 65.38
C LEU A 52 -44.01 3.39 63.90
N ALA A 53 -42.87 2.71 63.68
CA ALA A 53 -42.42 2.26 62.36
C ALA A 53 -41.52 1.02 62.49
N ALA A 54 -41.99 0.00 63.22
CA ALA A 54 -41.22 -1.19 63.57
C ALA A 54 -41.81 -2.48 62.96
N GLU A 55 -42.17 -2.45 61.68
CA GLU A 55 -42.53 -3.64 60.88
C GLU A 55 -42.47 -3.32 59.37
N ASP A 56 -41.27 -3.17 58.82
CA ASP A 56 -40.88 -3.64 57.46
C ASP A 56 -39.41 -3.25 57.14
N GLN A 57 -38.50 -4.23 57.21
CA GLN A 57 -37.18 -4.16 56.57
C GLN A 57 -36.84 -5.50 55.91
N VAL A 58 -37.61 -5.83 54.87
CA VAL A 58 -37.13 -6.78 53.84
C VAL A 58 -36.15 -6.02 52.94
N THR A 59 -34.95 -6.57 52.73
CA THR A 59 -33.91 -5.92 51.91
C THR A 59 -34.32 -5.84 50.44
N GLY A 60 -34.28 -4.63 49.89
CA GLY A 60 -34.92 -4.32 48.60
C GLY A 60 -34.27 -4.99 47.38
N GLN A 61 -35.11 -5.44 46.45
CA GLN A 61 -34.69 -5.80 45.10
C GLN A 61 -34.33 -4.54 44.30
N ALA A 62 -33.28 -4.61 43.48
CA ALA A 62 -32.85 -3.51 42.64
C ALA A 62 -33.40 -3.67 41.21
N ASP A 63 -34.52 -3.01 40.92
CA ASP A 63 -34.99 -2.79 39.54
C ASP A 63 -34.16 -1.64 38.93
N GLN A 64 -33.20 -1.95 38.06
CA GLN A 64 -32.33 -0.93 37.42
C GLN A 64 -32.16 -1.16 35.91
N PRO A 65 -32.12 -0.09 35.09
CA PRO A 65 -31.79 -0.19 33.68
C PRO A 65 -30.29 -0.44 33.51
N LEU A 66 -29.93 -1.65 33.05
CA LEU A 66 -28.55 -2.06 32.85
C LEU A 66 -28.05 -1.70 31.45
N LYS A 67 -26.79 -1.26 31.34
CA LYS A 67 -26.11 -1.04 30.05
C LYS A 67 -25.44 -2.33 29.57
N TRP A 68 -25.89 -2.82 28.41
CA TRP A 68 -25.38 -4.04 27.78
C TRP A 68 -24.36 -3.73 26.67
N ARG A 69 -23.28 -4.51 26.58
CA ARG A 69 -22.21 -4.39 25.56
C ARG A 69 -21.76 -5.77 25.07
N SER A 70 -21.45 -5.91 23.77
CA SER A 70 -20.69 -7.07 23.27
C SER A 70 -19.25 -7.01 23.79
N VAL A 71 -18.62 -8.16 24.08
CA VAL A 71 -17.32 -8.22 24.77
C VAL A 71 -16.24 -8.99 24.00
N ARG A 72 -16.58 -9.75 22.95
CA ARG A 72 -15.61 -10.49 22.13
C ARG A 72 -15.34 -9.81 20.78
N LYS A 73 -14.12 -9.96 20.26
CA LYS A 73 -13.77 -9.69 18.86
C LYS A 73 -14.37 -10.81 18.02
N LEU A 74 -15.27 -10.47 17.09
CA LEU A 74 -16.01 -11.41 16.24
C LEU A 74 -15.46 -11.37 14.81
N ILE A 75 -15.47 -12.51 14.14
CA ILE A 75 -14.86 -12.73 12.81
C ILE A 75 -15.95 -12.82 11.72
N HIS A 76 -17.09 -13.46 12.01
CA HIS A 76 -18.13 -13.73 11.03
C HIS A 76 -19.46 -13.01 11.32
N THR A 77 -19.68 -12.61 12.57
CA THR A 77 -20.92 -12.00 13.06
C THR A 77 -20.79 -10.50 13.29
N GLN A 78 -21.48 -9.70 12.48
CA GLN A 78 -21.71 -8.29 12.77
C GLN A 78 -22.81 -8.15 13.83
N VAL A 79 -22.50 -7.48 14.94
CA VAL A 79 -23.47 -7.14 15.99
C VAL A 79 -23.84 -5.66 15.86
N THR A 80 -25.13 -5.37 15.81
CA THR A 80 -25.66 -4.00 15.85
C THR A 80 -26.55 -3.83 17.07
N HIS A 81 -26.29 -2.79 17.86
CA HIS A 81 -27.00 -2.47 19.10
C HIS A 81 -27.80 -1.18 18.94
N LYS A 82 -29.03 -1.15 19.44
CA LYS A 82 -29.87 0.05 19.49
C LYS A 82 -30.82 0.01 20.69
N SER A 83 -30.67 0.96 21.60
CA SER A 83 -31.70 1.27 22.60
C SER A 83 -32.97 1.77 21.92
N THR A 84 -34.11 1.19 22.28
CA THR A 84 -35.43 1.55 21.73
C THR A 84 -36.49 1.47 22.83
N VAL A 85 -37.70 1.93 22.54
CA VAL A 85 -38.85 1.81 23.45
C VAL A 85 -39.92 0.97 22.76
N GLN A 86 -40.38 -0.08 23.43
CA GLN A 86 -41.45 -0.95 22.96
C GLN A 86 -42.50 -1.05 24.06
N ASP A 87 -43.76 -0.78 23.71
CA ASP A 87 -44.91 -0.77 24.66
C ASP A 87 -44.68 0.10 25.92
N LYS A 88 -43.95 1.22 25.75
CA LYS A 88 -43.47 2.17 26.77
C LYS A 88 -42.36 1.65 27.71
N ILE A 89 -41.89 0.42 27.52
CA ILE A 89 -40.75 -0.15 28.25
C ILE A 89 -39.45 0.14 27.46
N PRO A 90 -38.37 0.62 28.10
CA PRO A 90 -37.06 0.72 27.45
C PRO A 90 -36.49 -0.69 27.22
N VAL A 91 -36.06 -0.97 25.99
CA VAL A 91 -35.47 -2.27 25.61
C VAL A 91 -34.22 -2.08 24.75
N GLU A 92 -33.21 -2.90 25.00
CA GLU A 92 -31.94 -2.90 24.28
C GLU A 92 -32.01 -3.95 23.16
N ARG A 93 -32.14 -3.50 21.90
CA ARG A 93 -32.21 -4.38 20.73
C ARG A 93 -30.80 -4.70 20.22
N PHE A 94 -30.52 -5.99 20.09
CA PHE A 94 -29.32 -6.54 19.46
C PHE A 94 -29.72 -7.32 18.20
N ARG A 95 -29.17 -6.92 17.06
CA ARG A 95 -29.27 -7.65 15.79
C ARG A 95 -27.91 -8.26 15.46
N LEU A 96 -27.90 -9.57 15.23
CA LEU A 96 -26.78 -10.38 14.78
C LEU A 96 -26.93 -10.62 13.28
N GLN A 97 -25.87 -10.40 12.51
CA GLN A 97 -25.80 -10.76 11.10
C GLN A 97 -24.52 -11.56 10.87
N ASN A 98 -24.64 -12.89 10.78
CA ASN A 98 -23.51 -13.79 10.54
C ASN A 98 -23.43 -14.16 9.06
N GLN A 99 -22.24 -13.99 8.46
CA GLN A 99 -21.96 -14.24 7.03
C GLN A 99 -21.14 -15.52 6.77
N GLY A 100 -20.81 -16.29 7.81
CA GLY A 100 -19.92 -17.47 7.75
C GLY A 100 -20.41 -18.65 8.60
N THR A 101 -19.51 -19.27 9.37
CA THR A 101 -19.84 -20.38 10.27
C THR A 101 -20.46 -19.89 11.58
N PRO A 102 -21.23 -20.74 12.32
CA PRO A 102 -21.74 -20.40 13.64
C PRO A 102 -20.66 -19.88 14.60
N GLU A 103 -21.01 -18.87 15.40
CA GLU A 103 -20.07 -18.12 16.25
C GLU A 103 -20.71 -17.75 17.60
N GLU A 104 -20.00 -17.95 18.72
CA GLU A 104 -20.52 -17.62 20.06
C GLU A 104 -20.40 -16.12 20.37
N VAL A 105 -21.55 -15.42 20.41
CA VAL A 105 -21.65 -14.00 20.77
C VAL A 105 -21.97 -13.87 22.26
N GLU A 106 -21.22 -12.99 22.94
CA GLU A 106 -21.31 -12.76 24.37
C GLU A 106 -21.58 -11.28 24.67
N ILE A 107 -22.74 -10.98 25.26
CA ILE A 107 -23.19 -9.62 25.59
C ILE A 107 -23.32 -9.49 27.11
N ARG A 108 -22.57 -8.58 27.73
CA ARG A 108 -22.54 -8.39 29.19
C ARG A 108 -23.13 -7.06 29.63
N ALA A 109 -23.70 -7.07 30.83
CA ALA A 109 -24.02 -5.89 31.62
C ALA A 109 -23.33 -5.96 33.00
N GLY A 110 -22.81 -4.81 33.48
CA GLY A 110 -22.26 -4.72 34.83
C GLY A 110 -23.36 -4.64 35.89
N LEU A 111 -23.12 -5.24 37.05
CA LEU A 111 -23.96 -5.13 38.25
C LEU A 111 -23.18 -4.42 39.37
N PRO A 112 -23.86 -3.86 40.40
CA PRO A 112 -23.23 -3.60 41.69
C PRO A 112 -22.58 -4.90 42.21
N ALA A 113 -21.30 -4.84 42.57
CA ALA A 113 -20.56 -6.02 42.96
C ALA A 113 -21.14 -6.63 44.25
N SER A 114 -21.30 -7.96 44.25
CA SER A 114 -21.79 -8.73 45.41
C SER A 114 -20.88 -9.91 45.69
N MET A 115 -20.73 -10.31 46.94
CA MET A 115 -20.14 -11.61 47.28
C MET A 115 -20.99 -12.75 46.67
N LEU A 116 -20.37 -13.90 46.40
CA LEU A 116 -21.09 -15.10 45.96
C LEU A 116 -21.83 -15.75 47.14
N HIS A 117 -23.17 -15.75 47.11
CA HIS A 117 -24.03 -16.46 48.08
C HIS A 117 -25.20 -17.17 47.37
N ASN A 118 -25.69 -18.27 47.96
CA ASN A 118 -26.72 -19.14 47.34
C ASN A 118 -28.12 -18.49 47.23
N ASP A 119 -28.36 -17.40 47.96
CA ASP A 119 -29.64 -16.69 47.90
C ASP A 119 -29.72 -15.70 46.73
N PHE A 120 -28.59 -15.41 46.06
CA PHE A 120 -28.56 -14.48 44.94
C PHE A 120 -29.32 -15.05 43.74
N GLU A 121 -30.25 -14.25 43.24
CA GLU A 121 -31.02 -14.55 42.03
C GLU A 121 -31.09 -13.31 41.14
N ALA A 122 -31.01 -13.51 39.82
CA ALA A 122 -31.27 -12.47 38.85
C ALA A 122 -32.21 -12.97 37.76
N SER A 123 -33.03 -12.07 37.22
CA SER A 123 -33.94 -12.35 36.12
C SER A 123 -33.97 -11.19 35.12
N VAL A 124 -34.18 -11.53 33.84
CA VAL A 124 -34.17 -10.58 32.71
C VAL A 124 -35.30 -10.94 31.76
N LYS A 125 -36.09 -9.96 31.33
CA LYS A 125 -37.06 -10.16 30.23
C LYS A 125 -36.32 -10.17 28.89
N VAL A 126 -36.52 -11.21 28.09
CA VAL A 126 -35.91 -11.36 26.76
C VAL A 126 -36.98 -11.73 25.73
N HIS A 127 -36.88 -11.16 24.53
CA HIS A 127 -37.63 -11.54 23.34
C HIS A 127 -36.65 -11.78 22.19
N SER A 128 -36.71 -12.91 21.48
CA SER A 128 -35.78 -13.21 20.39
C SER A 128 -36.42 -13.99 19.25
N THR A 129 -35.91 -13.80 18.03
CA THR A 129 -36.19 -14.64 16.87
C THR A 129 -35.47 -15.99 16.89
N ALA A 130 -34.46 -16.16 17.74
CA ALA A 130 -33.64 -17.37 17.86
C ALA A 130 -33.88 -18.07 19.21
N ALA A 131 -33.75 -19.40 19.21
CA ALA A 131 -33.70 -20.20 20.44
C ALA A 131 -32.24 -20.38 20.88
N GLY A 132 -32.02 -20.85 22.11
CA GLY A 132 -30.67 -21.14 22.61
C GLY A 132 -29.91 -19.94 23.17
N LEU A 133 -30.57 -18.80 23.39
CA LEU A 133 -30.01 -17.73 24.23
C LEU A 133 -29.89 -18.26 25.66
N HIS A 134 -28.74 -18.04 26.31
CA HIS A 134 -28.47 -18.40 27.70
C HIS A 134 -28.28 -17.15 28.55
N LEU A 135 -28.99 -17.03 29.67
CA LEU A 135 -28.69 -16.02 30.69
C LEU A 135 -27.66 -16.59 31.66
N GLY A 136 -26.68 -15.79 32.09
CA GLY A 136 -25.70 -16.20 33.09
C GLY A 136 -25.22 -15.06 33.98
N LEU A 137 -24.63 -15.42 35.12
CA LEU A 137 -23.95 -14.50 36.03
C LEU A 137 -22.45 -14.49 35.73
N VAL A 138 -21.88 -13.28 35.61
CA VAL A 138 -20.43 -13.07 35.52
C VAL A 138 -19.86 -13.11 36.92
N LEU A 139 -19.12 -14.19 37.23
CA LEU A 139 -18.32 -14.31 38.43
C LEU A 139 -16.88 -13.89 38.17
N ILE A 140 -16.24 -13.32 39.18
CA ILE A 140 -14.79 -13.09 39.24
C ILE A 140 -14.23 -13.85 40.44
N LEU A 141 -13.04 -14.44 40.27
CA LEU A 141 -12.30 -15.17 41.29
C LEU A 141 -11.03 -14.37 41.67
N PRO A 142 -11.09 -13.46 42.66
CA PRO A 142 -10.04 -12.44 42.91
C PRO A 142 -8.65 -13.02 43.18
N HIS A 143 -8.60 -14.21 43.79
CA HIS A 143 -7.36 -14.90 44.19
C HIS A 143 -6.89 -15.97 43.20
N GLN A 144 -7.47 -16.03 42.00
CA GLN A 144 -7.15 -17.03 40.97
C GLN A 144 -6.71 -16.28 39.70
N PRO A 145 -5.41 -16.24 39.36
CA PRO A 145 -4.96 -15.60 38.12
C PRO A 145 -5.30 -16.48 36.90
N ASP A 146 -5.91 -15.89 35.87
CA ASP A 146 -6.10 -16.53 34.58
C ASP A 146 -4.75 -16.63 33.86
N PRO A 147 -4.26 -17.85 33.51
CA PRO A 147 -2.95 -18.02 32.88
C PRO A 147 -2.86 -17.40 31.47
N ARG A 148 -3.97 -16.98 30.86
CA ARG A 148 -4.04 -16.36 29.53
C ARG A 148 -3.91 -14.83 29.57
N THR A 149 -4.22 -14.20 30.70
CA THR A 149 -4.34 -12.72 30.81
C THR A 149 -3.63 -12.12 32.03
N GLY A 150 -3.24 -12.93 33.01
CA GLY A 150 -2.69 -12.48 34.30
C GLY A 150 -3.69 -11.81 35.24
N LYS A 151 -4.93 -11.58 34.80
CA LYS A 151 -6.01 -10.93 35.57
C LYS A 151 -6.74 -11.94 36.46
N PRO A 152 -7.52 -11.50 37.46
CA PRO A 152 -8.46 -12.36 38.18
C PRO A 152 -9.38 -13.14 37.23
N LEU A 153 -9.50 -14.44 37.46
CA LEU A 153 -10.17 -15.38 36.59
C LEU A 153 -11.68 -15.17 36.58
N GLU A 154 -12.23 -14.88 35.41
CA GLU A 154 -13.67 -14.73 35.19
C GLU A 154 -14.36 -16.06 34.85
N SER A 155 -15.65 -16.16 35.15
CA SER A 155 -16.49 -17.33 34.88
C SER A 155 -17.93 -16.94 34.59
N ILE A 156 -18.61 -17.67 33.72
CA ILE A 156 -20.05 -17.50 33.47
C ILE A 156 -20.82 -18.68 34.09
N VAL A 157 -21.63 -18.37 35.10
CA VAL A 157 -22.57 -19.31 35.73
C VAL A 157 -23.87 -19.27 34.93
N VAL A 158 -24.06 -20.27 34.06
CA VAL A 158 -25.22 -20.38 33.15
C VAL A 158 -26.50 -20.77 33.90
N GLY A 159 -27.57 -20.01 33.70
CA GLY A 159 -28.93 -20.27 34.20
C GLY A 159 -29.88 -20.72 33.09
N ASP A 160 -31.05 -20.08 33.02
CA ASP A 160 -32.09 -20.43 32.06
C ASP A 160 -31.66 -20.27 30.59
N THR A 161 -32.28 -21.08 29.75
CA THR A 161 -32.08 -21.12 28.29
C THR A 161 -33.40 -20.84 27.59
N LEU A 162 -33.41 -19.89 26.65
CA LEU A 162 -34.60 -19.49 25.90
C LEU A 162 -35.01 -20.62 24.92
N ARG A 163 -36.19 -21.19 25.14
CA ARG A 163 -36.71 -22.34 24.36
C ARG A 163 -37.72 -21.95 23.29
N SER A 164 -38.54 -20.93 23.54
CA SER A 164 -39.55 -20.43 22.60
C SER A 164 -39.09 -19.12 21.98
N VAL A 165 -39.38 -18.93 20.70
CA VAL A 165 -39.04 -17.73 19.93
C VAL A 165 -40.25 -16.81 19.74
N ASN A 166 -40.02 -15.55 19.35
CA ASN A 166 -41.01 -14.54 19.01
C ASN A 166 -42.04 -14.24 20.13
N GLN A 167 -41.69 -14.48 21.40
CA GLN A 167 -42.49 -14.10 22.57
C GLN A 167 -41.59 -13.66 23.74
N TRP A 168 -42.04 -12.66 24.50
CA TRP A 168 -41.36 -12.21 25.72
C TRP A 168 -41.38 -13.32 26.78
N GLN A 169 -40.21 -13.64 27.34
CA GLN A 169 -40.02 -14.58 28.43
C GLN A 169 -39.09 -13.98 29.48
N THR A 170 -39.35 -14.26 30.76
CA THR A 170 -38.39 -13.98 31.84
C THR A 170 -37.42 -15.15 31.96
N MET A 171 -36.15 -14.90 31.68
CA MET A 171 -35.06 -15.84 31.93
C MET A 171 -34.48 -15.56 33.32
N ASN A 172 -34.13 -16.61 34.07
CA ASN A 172 -33.66 -16.50 35.45
C ASN A 172 -32.30 -17.18 35.61
N VAL A 173 -31.50 -16.74 36.58
CA VAL A 173 -30.25 -17.35 36.99
C VAL A 173 -30.10 -17.24 38.50
N LYS A 174 -30.10 -18.39 39.17
CA LYS A 174 -29.96 -18.49 40.63
C LYS A 174 -28.62 -19.12 40.98
N VAL A 175 -27.88 -18.50 41.90
CA VAL A 175 -26.65 -19.09 42.43
C VAL A 175 -27.00 -20.32 43.24
N THR A 176 -26.59 -21.49 42.77
CA THR A 176 -26.67 -22.72 43.57
C THR A 176 -25.35 -23.48 43.44
N GLN A 177 -24.94 -24.15 44.52
CA GLN A 177 -23.69 -24.92 44.57
C GLN A 177 -23.50 -25.81 43.33
N LYS A 178 -24.55 -26.53 42.88
CA LYS A 178 -24.51 -27.41 41.71
C LYS A 178 -24.12 -26.69 40.40
N VAL A 179 -24.59 -25.46 40.19
CA VAL A 179 -24.30 -24.70 38.96
C VAL A 179 -22.94 -24.03 39.05
N VAL A 180 -22.55 -23.51 40.22
CA VAL A 180 -21.20 -23.00 40.48
C VAL A 180 -20.14 -24.10 40.31
N GLU A 181 -20.38 -25.31 40.83
CA GLU A 181 -19.52 -26.48 40.63
C GLU A 181 -19.51 -26.99 39.18
N ALA A 182 -20.54 -26.72 38.39
CA ALA A 182 -20.53 -27.02 36.95
C ALA A 182 -19.66 -26.02 36.18
N ALA A 183 -19.79 -24.72 36.46
CA ALA A 183 -18.96 -23.67 35.87
C ALA A 183 -17.47 -23.86 36.23
N LEU A 184 -17.17 -24.16 37.51
CA LEU A 184 -15.81 -24.51 37.94
C LEU A 184 -15.27 -25.75 37.22
N ARG A 185 -16.05 -26.83 37.10
CA ARG A 185 -15.58 -28.04 36.41
C ARG A 185 -15.25 -27.80 34.93
N ARG A 186 -15.99 -26.92 34.27
CA ARG A 186 -15.67 -26.48 32.90
C ARG A 186 -14.31 -25.79 32.87
N ILE A 187 -14.14 -24.70 33.62
CA ILE A 187 -12.91 -23.90 33.61
C ILE A 187 -11.67 -24.69 34.11
N ARG A 188 -11.83 -25.60 35.08
CA ARG A 188 -10.75 -26.51 35.50
C ARG A 188 -10.30 -27.46 34.40
N ALA A 189 -11.19 -27.85 33.48
CA ALA A 189 -10.83 -28.62 32.29
C ALA A 189 -10.22 -27.72 31.21
N ASP A 190 -10.86 -26.59 30.89
CA ASP A 190 -10.43 -25.64 29.85
C ASP A 190 -9.01 -25.09 30.12
N LEU A 191 -8.65 -24.87 31.39
CA LEU A 191 -7.33 -24.40 31.83
C LEU A 191 -6.41 -25.52 32.33
N ASN A 192 -6.85 -26.80 32.30
CA ASN A 192 -6.15 -27.96 32.83
C ASN A 192 -5.59 -27.76 34.27
N ARG A 193 -6.43 -27.20 35.15
CA ARG A 193 -6.08 -26.66 36.48
C ARG A 193 -7.04 -27.20 37.54
N PRO A 194 -6.74 -28.30 38.25
CA PRO A 194 -7.65 -28.88 39.25
C PRO A 194 -7.77 -28.05 40.55
N ASP A 195 -6.85 -27.10 40.75
CA ASP A 195 -6.60 -26.31 41.95
C ASP A 195 -7.54 -25.11 42.15
N ILE A 196 -8.30 -24.71 41.13
CA ILE A 196 -9.13 -23.48 41.15
C ILE A 196 -10.24 -23.56 42.21
N ARG A 197 -10.35 -22.52 43.08
CA ARG A 197 -11.35 -22.43 44.18
C ARG A 197 -12.18 -21.14 44.11
N THR A 198 -13.44 -21.22 44.58
CA THR A 198 -14.39 -20.10 44.75
C THR A 198 -14.18 -19.26 46.02
N GLN A 199 -12.97 -19.28 46.59
CA GLN A 199 -12.69 -18.54 47.81
C GLN A 199 -12.76 -17.03 47.53
N GLU A 200 -13.67 -16.34 48.23
CA GLU A 200 -14.00 -14.92 48.02
C GLU A 200 -14.39 -14.57 46.57
N ALA A 201 -15.07 -15.50 45.89
CA ALA A 201 -15.70 -15.23 44.59
C ALA A 201 -16.74 -14.10 44.71
N ILE A 202 -16.83 -13.26 43.68
CA ILE A 202 -17.83 -12.18 43.58
C ILE A 202 -18.67 -12.32 42.30
N ILE A 203 -19.86 -11.73 42.33
CA ILE A 203 -20.77 -11.50 41.22
C ILE A 203 -20.55 -10.07 40.73
N ALA A 204 -20.24 -9.89 39.46
CA ALA A 204 -19.87 -8.59 38.86
C ALA A 204 -20.78 -8.15 37.71
N GLY A 205 -21.64 -9.04 37.20
CA GLY A 205 -22.46 -8.73 36.02
C GLY A 205 -23.43 -9.84 35.61
N LEU A 206 -24.22 -9.54 34.59
CA LEU A 206 -25.00 -10.49 33.81
C LEU A 206 -24.37 -10.67 32.43
N ALA A 207 -24.55 -11.84 31.84
CA ALA A 207 -24.20 -12.15 30.46
C ALA A 207 -25.40 -12.80 29.75
N ILE A 208 -25.62 -12.44 28.49
CA ILE A 208 -26.36 -13.25 27.53
C ILE A 208 -25.36 -13.84 26.55
N VAL A 209 -25.37 -15.18 26.44
CA VAL A 209 -24.55 -15.94 25.49
C VAL A 209 -25.49 -16.52 24.43
N VAL A 210 -25.11 -16.42 23.15
CA VAL A 210 -25.93 -16.91 22.03
C VAL A 210 -25.04 -17.37 20.87
N GLU A 211 -25.38 -18.51 20.28
CA GLU A 211 -24.73 -18.99 19.06
C GLU A 211 -25.36 -18.32 17.83
N ALA A 212 -24.63 -17.38 17.22
CA ALA A 212 -25.05 -16.72 16.01
C ALA A 212 -24.87 -17.67 14.82
N SER A 213 -25.94 -18.29 14.35
CA SER A 213 -25.95 -19.06 13.09
C SER A 213 -25.94 -18.14 11.86
N PRO A 214 -25.41 -18.56 10.70
CA PRO A 214 -25.46 -17.79 9.45
C PRO A 214 -26.87 -17.31 9.09
N GLY A 215 -26.98 -16.01 8.75
CA GLY A 215 -28.25 -15.31 8.53
C GLY A 215 -28.40 -14.07 9.42
N GLU A 216 -29.64 -13.59 9.56
CA GLU A 216 -30.01 -12.52 10.51
C GLU A 216 -30.80 -13.11 11.68
N ALA A 217 -30.45 -12.73 12.90
CA ALA A 217 -31.25 -12.95 14.11
C ALA A 217 -31.27 -11.68 14.96
N PHE A 218 -32.32 -11.49 15.77
CA PHE A 218 -32.33 -10.41 16.75
C PHE A 218 -32.91 -10.82 18.10
N PHE A 219 -32.55 -10.05 19.12
CA PHE A 219 -33.15 -10.13 20.44
C PHE A 219 -33.24 -8.78 21.13
N ASP A 220 -34.24 -8.65 21.99
CA ASP A 220 -34.54 -7.48 22.80
C ASP A 220 -34.35 -7.86 24.26
N ILE A 221 -33.55 -7.07 24.98
CA ILE A 221 -33.36 -7.19 26.42
C ILE A 221 -34.17 -6.10 27.11
N GLY A 222 -35.08 -6.49 28.00
CA GLY A 222 -35.85 -5.57 28.83
C GLY A 222 -35.22 -5.34 30.21
N GLU A 223 -36.06 -4.93 31.15
CA GLU A 223 -35.68 -4.73 32.55
C GLU A 223 -35.07 -5.98 33.19
N ALA A 224 -34.06 -5.76 34.03
CA ALA A 224 -33.40 -6.78 34.83
C ALA A 224 -33.69 -6.55 36.32
N ARG A 225 -33.87 -7.65 37.05
CA ARG A 225 -34.02 -7.67 38.52
C ARG A 225 -32.93 -8.54 39.12
N PHE A 226 -32.33 -8.12 40.22
CA PHE A 226 -31.26 -8.89 40.87
C PHE A 226 -31.20 -8.62 42.38
N GLY A 227 -30.73 -9.62 43.13
CA GLY A 227 -30.42 -9.50 44.56
C GLY A 227 -30.71 -10.77 45.37
N PRO A 228 -30.65 -10.69 46.71
CA PRO A 228 -30.13 -9.55 47.48
C PRO A 228 -28.63 -9.33 47.22
N LEU A 229 -28.10 -8.17 47.62
CA LEU A 229 -26.68 -7.81 47.47
C LEU A 229 -25.94 -7.95 48.81
N ILE A 230 -24.73 -8.48 48.78
CA ILE A 230 -23.79 -8.50 49.91
C ILE A 230 -22.50 -7.80 49.47
N GLU A 231 -22.27 -6.57 49.93
CA GLU A 231 -21.12 -5.76 49.50
C GLU A 231 -19.78 -6.45 49.82
N PRO A 232 -18.88 -6.61 48.82
CA PRO A 232 -17.53 -7.12 49.05
C PRO A 232 -16.66 -6.17 49.87
N SER A 233 -15.65 -6.72 50.56
CA SER A 233 -14.72 -5.92 51.34
C SER A 233 -13.91 -4.97 50.45
N LYS A 234 -13.51 -3.79 50.97
CA LYS A 234 -12.73 -2.81 50.19
C LYS A 234 -11.40 -3.34 49.67
N ALA A 235 -10.77 -4.28 50.38
CA ALA A 235 -9.55 -4.95 49.93
C ALA A 235 -9.82 -5.93 48.77
N LEU A 236 -10.93 -6.67 48.82
CA LEU A 236 -11.35 -7.54 47.72
C LEU A 236 -11.75 -6.72 46.48
N MET A 237 -12.45 -5.60 46.70
CA MET A 237 -12.74 -4.63 45.64
C MET A 237 -11.46 -4.01 45.06
N GLN A 238 -10.38 -3.84 45.81
CA GLN A 238 -9.09 -3.38 45.25
C GLN A 238 -8.42 -4.44 44.36
N LEU A 239 -8.51 -5.74 44.70
CA LEU A 239 -8.03 -6.85 43.85
C LEU A 239 -8.81 -6.94 42.52
N VAL A 240 -10.08 -6.54 42.53
CA VAL A 240 -10.99 -6.58 41.37
C VAL A 240 -10.97 -5.29 40.55
N SER A 241 -10.85 -4.13 41.21
CA SER A 241 -11.04 -2.79 40.61
C SER A 241 -9.73 -2.15 40.14
N SER A 242 -8.71 -2.95 39.82
CA SER A 242 -7.65 -2.54 38.91
C SER A 242 -8.31 -1.98 37.64
N PRO A 243 -8.16 -0.68 37.32
CA PRO A 243 -9.23 0.06 36.66
C PRO A 243 -9.48 -0.38 35.21
N GLN A 244 -10.75 -0.60 34.85
CA GLN A 244 -11.21 -0.88 33.46
C GLN A 244 -11.09 0.35 32.50
N THR A 245 -10.08 1.18 32.72
CA THR A 245 -9.70 2.30 31.84
C THR A 245 -8.18 2.44 31.72
N GLN A 246 -7.43 1.39 32.06
CA GLN A 246 -6.09 1.20 31.53
C GLN A 246 -6.18 0.29 30.29
N PRO A 247 -5.43 0.58 29.22
CA PRO A 247 -5.20 -0.39 28.15
C PRO A 247 -4.58 -1.68 28.71
N ASP A 248 -4.64 -2.77 27.96
CA ASP A 248 -4.16 -4.08 28.42
C ASP A 248 -2.72 -4.03 28.98
N PRO A 249 -2.30 -4.90 29.92
CA PRO A 249 -0.93 -4.87 30.45
C PRO A 249 0.14 -5.14 29.37
N ILE A 250 -0.25 -5.72 28.23
CA ILE A 250 0.56 -5.81 26.99
C ILE A 250 0.63 -4.43 26.31
N GLU A 251 -0.51 -3.75 26.22
CA GLU A 251 -0.77 -2.52 25.47
C GLU A 251 -0.22 -1.27 26.18
N GLN A 252 -0.09 -1.29 27.51
CA GLN A 252 0.74 -0.34 28.28
C GLN A 252 2.26 -0.56 28.12
N VAL A 253 2.68 -1.69 27.55
CA VAL A 253 4.09 -2.07 27.36
C VAL A 253 4.52 -2.00 25.88
N ARG A 254 3.58 -1.79 24.95
CA ARG A 254 3.87 -1.59 23.52
C ARG A 254 4.67 -0.29 23.30
N SER A 255 5.97 -0.43 23.10
CA SER A 255 6.87 0.65 22.65
C SER A 255 6.98 0.73 21.12
N PHE A 256 5.94 0.25 20.42
CA PHE A 256 5.76 0.32 18.97
C PHE A 256 4.36 0.85 18.64
N ILE A 257 4.16 1.40 17.44
CA ILE A 257 2.82 1.72 16.93
C ILE A 257 2.23 0.42 16.37
N PRO A 258 1.10 -0.11 16.85
CA PRO A 258 0.56 -1.36 16.33
C PRO A 258 0.08 -1.18 14.88
N LEU A 259 0.39 -2.17 14.04
CA LEU A 259 -0.20 -2.33 12.71
C LEU A 259 -1.17 -3.50 12.77
N ASP A 260 -2.45 -3.25 12.50
CA ASP A 260 -3.56 -4.19 12.69
C ASP A 260 -4.47 -4.21 11.44
N VAL A 261 -5.35 -5.20 11.33
CA VAL A 261 -6.40 -5.25 10.28
C VAL A 261 -7.78 -5.20 10.91
N GLU A 262 -8.62 -4.26 10.47
CA GLU A 262 -10.00 -4.14 10.90
C GLU A 262 -10.96 -3.84 9.75
N LEU A 263 -12.04 -4.63 9.64
CA LEU A 263 -13.16 -4.38 8.73
C LEU A 263 -12.72 -4.13 7.26
N GLY A 264 -11.64 -4.80 6.81
CA GLY A 264 -11.10 -4.67 5.46
C GLY A 264 -10.19 -3.46 5.21
N GLY A 265 -9.77 -2.75 6.26
CA GLY A 265 -8.74 -1.70 6.19
C GLY A 265 -7.57 -1.95 7.13
N LEU A 266 -6.43 -1.33 6.82
CA LEU A 266 -5.27 -1.30 7.72
C LEU A 266 -5.49 -0.27 8.83
N MET A 267 -5.08 -0.62 10.04
CA MET A 267 -5.05 0.23 11.21
C MET A 267 -3.61 0.48 11.61
N LEU A 268 -3.22 1.73 11.81
CA LEU A 268 -1.92 2.11 12.35
C LEU A 268 -2.15 2.95 13.62
N GLY A 269 -1.93 2.34 14.78
CA GLY A 269 -2.63 2.75 15.99
C GLY A 269 -4.15 2.65 15.79
N ASP A 270 -4.91 3.55 16.42
CA ASP A 270 -6.37 3.56 16.33
C ASP A 270 -6.92 4.15 15.02
N GLN A 271 -6.08 4.45 14.03
CA GLN A 271 -6.46 5.17 12.81
C GLN A 271 -6.49 4.26 11.56
N PRO A 272 -7.57 4.27 10.76
CA PRO A 272 -7.62 3.58 9.48
C PRO A 272 -6.80 4.34 8.43
N VAL A 273 -5.79 3.70 7.85
CA VAL A 273 -4.82 4.33 6.95
C VAL A 273 -4.70 3.61 5.61
N ILE A 274 -4.11 4.30 4.63
CA ILE A 274 -3.35 3.65 3.56
C ILE A 274 -1.88 3.65 3.99
N LEU A 275 -1.28 2.45 4.03
CA LEU A 275 0.11 2.27 4.42
C LEU A 275 1.02 2.93 3.37
N ARG A 276 1.84 3.89 3.80
CA ARG A 276 2.78 4.66 3.00
C ARG A 276 4.18 4.42 3.55
N LEU A 277 4.94 3.57 2.85
CA LEU A 277 6.24 3.09 3.32
C LEU A 277 7.38 3.33 2.31
N ALA A 278 8.62 3.27 2.80
CA ALA A 278 9.83 3.15 1.98
C ALA A 278 10.89 2.33 2.75
N PRO A 279 11.88 1.71 2.08
CA PRO A 279 13.08 1.22 2.75
C PRO A 279 13.83 2.39 3.39
N ASP A 280 14.24 2.27 4.65
CA ASP A 280 15.06 3.25 5.34
C ASP A 280 16.55 3.08 4.97
N HIS A 281 17.20 4.19 4.61
CA HIS A 281 18.64 4.22 4.30
C HIS A 281 19.39 5.22 5.20
N GLY A 282 18.85 5.52 6.38
CA GLY A 282 19.45 6.44 7.34
C GLY A 282 19.05 7.91 7.14
N GLU A 283 17.91 8.18 6.50
CA GLU A 283 17.40 9.54 6.34
C GLU A 283 17.17 10.25 7.68
N GLN A 284 17.28 11.58 7.69
CA GLN A 284 16.86 12.37 8.85
C GLN A 284 15.34 12.22 9.07
N ILE A 285 14.90 12.22 10.32
CA ILE A 285 13.48 12.07 10.69
C ILE A 285 12.61 13.16 10.04
N GLU A 286 13.17 14.36 9.91
CA GLU A 286 12.59 15.51 9.21
C GLU A 286 12.33 15.21 7.73
N THR A 287 13.25 14.51 7.06
CA THR A 287 13.12 14.08 5.66
C THR A 287 12.02 13.02 5.50
N ILE A 288 11.97 12.02 6.38
CA ILE A 288 10.92 10.98 6.36
C ILE A 288 9.53 11.60 6.61
N ARG A 289 9.46 12.59 7.52
CA ARG A 289 8.24 13.39 7.75
C ARG A 289 7.87 14.27 6.56
N GLN A 290 8.85 14.86 5.86
CA GLN A 290 8.61 15.59 4.61
C GLN A 290 7.98 14.67 3.55
N PHE A 291 8.46 13.43 3.41
CA PHE A 291 7.91 12.44 2.48
C PHE A 291 6.49 11.96 2.84
N ARG A 292 5.92 12.40 3.98
CA ARG A 292 4.55 12.08 4.43
C ARG A 292 4.28 10.56 4.54
N LEU A 293 5.35 9.79 4.77
CA LEU A 293 5.29 8.35 5.06
C LEU A 293 4.71 8.13 6.46
N ASN A 294 3.94 7.05 6.65
CA ASN A 294 3.42 6.65 7.96
C ASN A 294 4.11 5.40 8.50
N ALA A 295 4.88 4.68 7.68
CA ALA A 295 5.81 3.65 8.11
C ALA A 295 7.14 3.71 7.32
N VAL A 296 8.18 3.04 7.80
CA VAL A 296 9.40 2.74 7.03
C VAL A 296 9.84 1.29 7.30
N TRP A 297 10.60 0.73 6.37
CA TRP A 297 11.22 -0.60 6.53
C TRP A 297 12.71 -0.45 6.87
N VAL A 298 13.06 -0.77 8.11
CA VAL A 298 14.45 -0.91 8.58
C VAL A 298 14.95 -2.32 8.21
N PRO A 299 15.94 -2.48 7.32
CA PRO A 299 16.30 -3.81 6.82
C PRO A 299 16.94 -4.75 7.86
N ASP A 300 17.54 -4.20 8.92
CA ASP A 300 18.19 -4.96 10.00
C ASP A 300 17.45 -4.79 11.33
N TYR A 301 16.83 -5.86 11.84
CA TYR A 301 16.11 -5.86 13.12
C TYR A 301 16.98 -5.51 14.34
N ARG A 302 18.31 -5.53 14.20
CA ARG A 302 19.27 -5.25 15.27
C ARG A 302 19.49 -3.76 15.49
N ASP A 303 19.04 -2.90 14.57
CA ASP A 303 19.11 -1.45 14.73
C ASP A 303 17.96 -0.93 15.61
N THR A 304 18.03 -1.29 16.89
CA THR A 304 17.02 -0.94 17.90
C THR A 304 17.00 0.56 18.19
N ASP A 305 18.15 1.23 18.05
CA ASP A 305 18.25 2.67 18.30
C ASP A 305 17.55 3.46 17.19
N ARG A 306 17.74 3.09 15.93
CA ARG A 306 16.97 3.66 14.81
C ARG A 306 15.49 3.32 14.87
N ALA A 307 15.13 2.08 15.19
CA ALA A 307 13.74 1.67 15.38
C ALA A 307 13.07 2.49 16.51
N LYS A 308 13.81 2.79 17.59
CA LYS A 308 13.34 3.67 18.67
C LYS A 308 13.18 5.13 18.21
N GLU A 309 14.13 5.68 17.47
CA GLU A 309 14.07 7.04 16.92
C GLU A 309 12.79 7.25 16.09
N LEU A 310 12.51 6.30 15.18
CA LEU A 310 11.33 6.29 14.32
C LEU A 310 10.02 6.17 15.13
N PHE A 311 9.98 5.30 16.15
CA PHE A 311 8.83 5.18 17.05
C PHE A 311 8.56 6.44 17.88
N ASP A 312 9.61 7.04 18.44
CA ASP A 312 9.51 8.30 19.18
C ASP A 312 9.00 9.42 18.24
N ALA A 313 9.45 9.42 16.98
CA ALA A 313 8.99 10.31 15.91
C ALA A 313 7.56 10.06 15.41
N LYS A 314 6.92 8.98 15.85
CA LYS A 314 5.56 8.50 15.47
C LYS A 314 5.44 7.97 14.04
N ILE A 315 6.47 7.28 13.58
CA ILE A 315 6.51 6.52 12.32
C ILE A 315 6.44 5.02 12.68
N GLY A 316 5.62 4.25 11.95
CA GLY A 316 5.56 2.79 12.11
C GLY A 316 6.84 2.11 11.61
N VAL A 317 7.37 1.15 12.37
CA VAL A 317 8.64 0.48 12.02
C VAL A 317 8.36 -0.92 11.52
N LEU A 318 8.60 -1.16 10.23
CA LEU A 318 8.66 -2.50 9.65
C LEU A 318 10.10 -2.99 9.72
N ALA A 319 10.33 -4.26 10.06
CA ALA A 319 11.69 -4.83 10.09
C ALA A 319 11.76 -6.19 9.42
N THR A 320 12.93 -6.53 8.86
CA THR A 320 13.23 -7.90 8.45
C THR A 320 13.52 -8.73 9.69
N PRO A 321 12.73 -9.76 10.05
CA PRO A 321 12.97 -10.54 11.27
C PRO A 321 14.31 -11.28 11.21
N PRO A 322 14.85 -11.76 12.35
CA PRO A 322 15.97 -12.69 12.32
C PRO A 322 15.62 -13.95 11.52
N HIS A 323 16.61 -14.44 10.79
CA HIS A 323 16.49 -15.64 9.96
C HIS A 323 16.81 -16.89 10.80
N PRO A 324 15.92 -17.90 10.89
CA PRO A 324 16.20 -19.16 11.59
C PRO A 324 17.17 -20.04 10.79
N GLU A 325 17.83 -20.98 11.47
CA GLU A 325 18.68 -21.98 10.83
C GLU A 325 17.93 -23.30 10.64
N PHE A 326 17.81 -23.79 9.41
CA PHE A 326 17.14 -25.06 9.05
C PHE A 326 18.15 -26.13 8.60
N GLU A 327 17.80 -27.42 8.68
CA GLU A 327 18.60 -28.47 8.01
C GLU A 327 18.64 -28.22 6.49
N PRO A 328 19.81 -28.32 5.81
CA PRO A 328 19.92 -28.01 4.39
C PRO A 328 18.97 -28.84 3.51
N GLY A 329 17.96 -28.18 2.96
CA GLY A 329 16.93 -28.80 2.11
C GLY A 329 15.70 -29.35 2.85
N ASP A 330 15.64 -29.28 4.19
CA ASP A 330 14.47 -29.66 5.00
C ASP A 330 14.03 -28.52 5.93
N PHE A 331 13.20 -27.62 5.38
CA PHE A 331 12.57 -26.52 6.11
C PHE A 331 11.51 -26.96 7.16
N SER A 332 11.34 -28.27 7.40
CA SER A 332 10.57 -28.77 8.56
C SER A 332 11.44 -28.98 9.80
N ARG A 333 12.78 -28.92 9.66
CA ARG A 333 13.74 -29.18 10.73
C ARG A 333 14.57 -27.97 11.06
N LEU A 334 14.50 -27.58 12.32
CA LEU A 334 15.12 -26.38 12.87
C LEU A 334 16.41 -26.76 13.60
N ILE A 335 17.54 -26.19 13.19
CA ILE A 335 18.83 -26.31 13.87
C ILE A 335 18.84 -25.40 15.11
N GLN A 336 18.40 -24.15 14.94
CA GLN A 336 18.31 -23.18 16.02
C GLN A 336 17.01 -22.36 15.91
N ALA A 337 16.24 -22.34 16.99
CA ALA A 337 15.02 -21.55 17.10
C ALA A 337 15.31 -20.07 17.35
N LEU A 338 14.39 -19.21 16.89
CA LEU A 338 14.47 -17.77 17.10
C LEU A 338 14.26 -17.41 18.59
N PRO A 339 15.02 -16.42 19.12
CA PRO A 339 14.80 -15.89 20.46
C PRO A 339 13.52 -15.04 20.53
N PRO A 340 12.96 -14.78 21.73
CA PRO A 340 11.76 -13.96 21.89
C PRO A 340 11.88 -12.55 21.28
N LEU A 341 11.10 -12.28 20.23
CA LEU A 341 11.20 -11.06 19.42
C LEU A 341 10.48 -9.85 20.04
N ASP A 342 9.63 -10.11 21.04
CA ASP A 342 8.99 -9.10 21.87
C ASP A 342 10.00 -8.34 22.73
N GLN A 343 11.05 -9.02 23.18
CA GLN A 343 12.13 -8.44 23.99
C GLN A 343 13.28 -7.87 23.15
N GLN A 344 13.62 -8.50 22.02
CA GLN A 344 14.74 -8.05 21.19
C GLN A 344 14.39 -6.87 20.27
N CYS A 345 13.15 -6.79 19.80
CA CYS A 345 12.71 -5.77 18.83
C CYS A 345 11.49 -4.99 19.35
N PRO A 346 11.59 -4.30 20.51
CA PRO A 346 10.43 -3.76 21.21
C PRO A 346 9.77 -2.56 20.49
N ASN A 347 10.47 -1.93 19.54
CA ASN A 347 9.97 -0.80 18.75
C ASN A 347 9.42 -1.19 17.36
N VAL A 348 9.56 -2.46 16.94
CA VAL A 348 9.07 -2.93 15.63
C VAL A 348 7.56 -3.12 15.65
N SER A 349 6.87 -2.49 14.70
CA SER A 349 5.42 -2.52 14.50
C SER A 349 4.92 -3.79 13.82
N ALA A 350 5.64 -4.24 12.79
CA ALA A 350 5.33 -5.43 11.99
C ALA A 350 6.57 -5.94 11.25
N TRP A 351 6.50 -7.15 10.72
CA TRP A 351 7.62 -7.85 10.08
C TRP A 351 7.46 -7.87 8.57
N ILE A 352 8.56 -7.73 7.82
CA ILE A 352 8.59 -7.92 6.37
C ILE A 352 9.70 -8.91 6.00
N GLN A 353 9.32 -10.10 5.53
CA GLN A 353 10.24 -11.23 5.36
C GLN A 353 10.97 -11.26 4.01
N GLY A 354 10.45 -10.58 2.98
CA GLY A 354 11.09 -10.56 1.68
C GLY A 354 10.36 -9.73 0.64
N THR A 355 11.07 -9.46 -0.46
CA THR A 355 10.59 -8.71 -1.61
C THR A 355 10.82 -9.51 -2.88
N ARG A 356 9.83 -9.50 -3.79
CA ARG A 356 9.76 -10.36 -4.98
C ARG A 356 10.07 -11.85 -4.74
N VAL A 357 9.65 -12.41 -3.60
CA VAL A 357 9.88 -13.83 -3.28
C VAL A 357 9.26 -14.73 -4.37
N THR A 358 9.98 -15.76 -4.77
CA THR A 358 9.59 -16.67 -5.85
C THR A 358 8.84 -17.91 -5.34
N PRO A 359 8.02 -18.58 -6.18
CA PRO A 359 7.31 -19.81 -5.81
C PRO A 359 8.22 -20.96 -5.33
N GLU A 360 9.50 -20.94 -5.68
CA GLU A 360 10.50 -21.91 -5.26
C GLU A 360 10.93 -21.67 -3.80
N GLU A 361 10.99 -20.40 -3.40
CA GLU A 361 11.33 -19.96 -2.04
C GLU A 361 10.12 -19.98 -1.08
N HIS A 362 8.89 -20.16 -1.58
CA HIS A 362 7.68 -20.17 -0.74
C HIS A 362 7.72 -21.20 0.40
N ALA A 363 8.29 -22.39 0.16
CA ALA A 363 8.42 -23.40 1.21
C ALA A 363 9.28 -22.93 2.38
N HIS A 364 10.29 -22.11 2.08
CA HIS A 364 11.20 -21.50 3.05
C HIS A 364 10.54 -20.30 3.76
N LEU A 365 9.89 -19.40 3.01
CA LEU A 365 9.15 -18.26 3.55
C LEU A 365 8.09 -18.68 4.58
N LEU A 366 7.31 -19.73 4.27
CA LEU A 366 6.28 -20.25 5.17
C LEU A 366 6.88 -20.88 6.44
N ALA A 367 8.00 -21.61 6.32
CA ALA A 367 8.72 -22.14 7.48
C ALA A 367 9.26 -21.03 8.38
N TRP A 368 9.85 -19.99 7.79
CA TRP A 368 10.32 -18.80 8.50
C TRP A 368 9.18 -18.04 9.19
N SER A 369 8.02 -17.86 8.53
CA SER A 369 6.83 -17.22 9.11
C SER A 369 6.34 -17.96 10.37
N ARG A 370 6.33 -19.30 10.34
CA ARG A 370 5.98 -20.11 11.51
C ARG A 370 6.95 -19.92 12.67
N GLU A 371 8.25 -19.81 12.43
CA GLU A 371 9.23 -19.52 13.48
C GLU A 371 9.13 -18.09 14.02
N VAL A 372 8.91 -17.08 13.16
CA VAL A 372 8.71 -15.69 13.60
C VAL A 372 7.45 -15.59 14.47
N ARG A 373 6.34 -16.24 14.08
CA ARG A 373 5.12 -16.29 14.91
C ARG A 373 5.27 -17.15 16.16
N SER A 374 6.16 -18.15 16.13
CA SER A 374 6.59 -18.92 17.32
C SER A 374 7.46 -18.10 18.27
N ALA A 375 8.14 -17.06 17.80
CA ALA A 375 9.03 -16.22 18.60
C ALA A 375 8.41 -14.87 19.02
N ASP A 376 7.37 -14.39 18.33
CA ASP A 376 6.63 -13.16 18.64
C ASP A 376 5.26 -13.43 19.32
N ARG A 377 5.18 -14.45 20.19
CA ARG A 377 3.90 -14.92 20.79
C ARG A 377 3.17 -13.87 21.61
N THR A 378 3.91 -12.92 22.19
CA THR A 378 3.40 -11.88 23.11
C THR A 378 2.62 -10.79 22.37
N PHE A 379 3.09 -10.36 21.20
CA PHE A 379 2.47 -9.27 20.43
C PHE A 379 1.77 -9.74 19.15
N GLN A 380 2.21 -10.87 18.57
CA GLN A 380 1.68 -11.47 17.34
C GLN A 380 1.60 -10.47 16.18
N ARG A 381 2.65 -9.65 16.02
CA ARG A 381 2.67 -8.57 15.03
C ARG A 381 2.53 -9.12 13.62
N LEU A 382 1.87 -8.35 12.75
CA LEU A 382 1.59 -8.77 11.37
C LEU A 382 2.89 -9.05 10.61
N GLN A 383 2.81 -10.03 9.71
CA GLN A 383 3.88 -10.41 8.79
C GLN A 383 3.50 -10.05 7.36
N MET A 384 4.48 -9.51 6.64
CA MET A 384 4.37 -9.02 5.27
C MET A 384 5.39 -9.75 4.39
N ALA A 385 5.03 -10.05 3.15
CA ALA A 385 5.96 -10.52 2.14
C ALA A 385 5.45 -10.11 0.75
N ASP A 386 6.33 -9.54 -0.07
CA ASP A 386 6.04 -9.25 -1.47
C ASP A 386 6.47 -10.43 -2.36
N VAL A 387 5.57 -10.95 -3.19
CA VAL A 387 5.72 -12.22 -3.90
C VAL A 387 5.45 -12.10 -5.40
N THR A 388 6.03 -12.99 -6.20
CA THR A 388 5.92 -12.93 -7.68
C THR A 388 4.76 -13.73 -8.28
N ALA A 389 4.22 -14.73 -7.56
CA ALA A 389 3.02 -15.49 -7.94
C ALA A 389 2.39 -16.20 -6.72
N ALA A 390 1.32 -16.98 -6.93
CA ALA A 390 0.73 -17.93 -5.96
C ALA A 390 0.36 -17.33 -4.58
N GLU A 391 -0.24 -16.15 -4.62
CA GLU A 391 -0.54 -15.27 -3.48
C GLU A 391 -1.44 -15.96 -2.45
N GLY A 392 -2.46 -16.68 -2.92
CA GLY A 392 -3.44 -17.39 -2.08
C GLY A 392 -2.90 -18.64 -1.36
N ALA A 393 -1.68 -19.06 -1.66
CA ALA A 393 -0.95 -20.03 -0.85
C ALA A 393 -0.21 -19.32 0.30
N VAL A 394 0.41 -18.17 0.01
CA VAL A 394 1.20 -17.37 0.95
C VAL A 394 0.31 -16.66 1.98
N ALA A 395 -0.85 -16.15 1.56
CA ALA A 395 -1.85 -15.48 2.40
C ALA A 395 -2.54 -16.37 3.47
N ARG A 396 -2.05 -17.60 3.66
CA ARG A 396 -2.48 -18.53 4.72
C ARG A 396 -1.62 -18.42 5.98
N GLU A 397 -0.38 -17.95 5.84
CA GLU A 397 0.59 -17.81 6.94
C GLU A 397 1.24 -16.41 6.99
N ILE A 398 1.15 -15.63 5.91
CA ILE A 398 1.52 -14.21 5.84
C ILE A 398 0.25 -13.37 5.88
N ASP A 399 0.20 -12.36 6.77
CA ASP A 399 -1.02 -11.57 6.99
C ASP A 399 -1.26 -10.53 5.89
N LEU A 400 -0.20 -9.95 5.31
CA LEU A 400 -0.27 -8.89 4.29
C LEU A 400 0.63 -9.23 3.08
N VAL A 401 0.03 -9.81 2.04
CA VAL A 401 0.76 -10.18 0.81
C VAL A 401 0.94 -8.96 -0.12
N GLY A 402 2.18 -8.73 -0.52
CA GLY A 402 2.59 -7.73 -1.49
C GLY A 402 2.64 -8.30 -2.91
N ILE A 403 2.31 -7.46 -3.89
CA ILE A 403 2.21 -7.83 -5.32
C ILE A 403 2.97 -6.77 -6.13
N GLY A 404 4.30 -6.82 -6.06
CA GLY A 404 5.23 -5.90 -6.71
C GLY A 404 5.51 -6.22 -8.18
N ARG A 405 5.51 -5.20 -9.04
CA ARG A 405 6.03 -5.28 -10.42
C ARG A 405 6.52 -3.91 -10.87
N HIS A 406 7.82 -3.78 -11.08
CA HIS A 406 8.42 -2.59 -11.69
C HIS A 406 8.17 -2.62 -13.21
N VAL A 407 7.81 -1.47 -13.78
CA VAL A 407 7.39 -1.35 -15.19
C VAL A 407 8.06 -0.18 -15.93
N VAL A 408 8.65 0.78 -15.22
CA VAL A 408 9.34 1.90 -15.87
C VAL A 408 10.58 1.37 -16.59
N GLY A 409 10.73 1.77 -17.86
CA GLY A 409 11.75 1.28 -18.78
C GLY A 409 11.44 -0.07 -19.45
N ARG A 410 10.18 -0.55 -19.46
CA ARG A 410 9.78 -1.88 -19.99
C ARG A 410 8.58 -1.80 -20.92
N ASP A 411 8.35 -2.84 -21.74
CA ASP A 411 7.13 -2.98 -22.57
C ASP A 411 5.89 -3.45 -21.77
N ILE A 412 5.65 -2.88 -20.58
CA ILE A 412 4.48 -3.13 -19.74
C ILE A 412 3.89 -1.80 -19.28
N THR A 413 2.67 -1.49 -19.71
CA THR A 413 2.04 -0.18 -19.45
C THR A 413 1.52 -0.08 -18.02
N PHE A 414 1.33 1.14 -17.50
CA PHE A 414 0.70 1.33 -16.18
C PHE A 414 -0.77 0.85 -16.14
N GLY A 415 -1.47 0.88 -17.28
CA GLY A 415 -2.78 0.26 -17.42
C GLY A 415 -2.71 -1.28 -17.27
N ALA A 416 -1.73 -1.91 -17.91
CA ALA A 416 -1.47 -3.35 -17.80
C ALA A 416 -1.02 -3.73 -16.37
N LEU A 417 -0.24 -2.88 -15.70
CA LEU A 417 0.11 -3.01 -14.28
C LEU A 417 -1.16 -3.07 -13.42
N ARG A 418 -2.05 -2.08 -13.50
CA ARG A 418 -3.31 -2.07 -12.74
C ARG A 418 -4.16 -3.31 -13.03
N ASN A 419 -4.28 -3.71 -14.30
CA ASN A 419 -5.05 -4.89 -14.68
C ASN A 419 -4.42 -6.18 -14.09
N MET A 420 -3.09 -6.28 -14.05
CA MET A 420 -2.34 -7.38 -13.43
C MET A 420 -2.52 -7.42 -11.91
N LEU A 421 -2.46 -6.27 -11.22
CA LEU A 421 -2.72 -6.15 -9.78
C LEU A 421 -4.13 -6.65 -9.41
N VAL A 422 -5.13 -6.30 -10.22
CA VAL A 422 -6.53 -6.74 -10.05
C VAL A 422 -6.67 -8.25 -10.30
N ARG A 423 -6.09 -8.79 -11.38
CA ARG A 423 -6.14 -10.25 -11.67
C ARG A 423 -5.47 -11.08 -10.57
N ARG A 424 -4.30 -10.66 -10.08
CA ARG A 424 -3.59 -11.37 -9.00
C ARG A 424 -4.35 -11.29 -7.68
N GLN A 425 -4.98 -10.16 -7.35
CA GLN A 425 -5.87 -10.06 -6.19
C GLN A 425 -7.06 -11.02 -6.30
N GLN A 426 -7.78 -11.03 -7.43
CA GLN A 426 -8.92 -11.93 -7.64
C GLN A 426 -8.52 -13.41 -7.61
N SER A 427 -7.35 -13.74 -8.17
CA SER A 427 -6.84 -15.12 -8.24
C SER A 427 -6.25 -15.63 -6.92
N GLY A 428 -5.72 -14.73 -6.09
CA GLY A 428 -5.22 -15.03 -4.75
C GLY A 428 -6.32 -15.31 -3.71
N GLY A 429 -7.59 -15.14 -4.07
CA GLY A 429 -8.72 -15.26 -3.14
C GLY A 429 -8.89 -14.00 -2.29
N GLN A 430 -9.37 -14.15 -1.06
CA GLN A 430 -9.61 -13.01 -0.17
C GLN A 430 -8.30 -12.53 0.50
N LEU A 431 -7.42 -11.91 -0.29
CA LEU A 431 -6.20 -11.28 0.23
C LEU A 431 -6.56 -10.16 1.20
N SER A 432 -6.03 -10.24 2.42
CA SER A 432 -6.13 -9.18 3.42
C SER A 432 -5.26 -8.00 3.01
N CYS A 433 -5.87 -6.82 2.84
CA CYS A 433 -5.22 -5.52 2.64
C CYS A 433 -3.95 -5.54 1.75
N PRO A 434 -4.05 -5.98 0.48
CA PRO A 434 -2.89 -6.14 -0.40
C PRO A 434 -2.16 -4.82 -0.66
N TRP A 435 -0.86 -4.90 -0.94
CA TRP A 435 0.04 -3.76 -1.10
C TRP A 435 1.04 -3.97 -2.24
N THR A 436 1.73 -2.90 -2.67
CA THR A 436 2.71 -2.99 -3.77
C THR A 436 3.82 -1.94 -3.68
N TRP A 437 4.94 -2.20 -4.35
CA TRP A 437 6.06 -1.27 -4.54
C TRP A 437 5.90 -0.44 -5.82
N VAL A 438 5.83 0.88 -5.65
CA VAL A 438 5.98 1.88 -6.72
C VAL A 438 7.46 2.15 -6.94
N GLN A 439 7.87 2.06 -8.21
CA GLN A 439 9.25 2.26 -8.63
C GLN A 439 9.59 3.76 -8.69
N THR A 440 10.56 4.22 -7.89
CA THR A 440 11.05 5.61 -7.93
C THR A 440 12.46 5.76 -8.51
N GLU A 441 13.11 4.65 -8.88
CA GLU A 441 14.44 4.61 -9.51
C GLU A 441 14.48 3.60 -10.69
N PRO A 442 15.39 3.75 -11.68
CA PRO A 442 15.61 2.75 -12.74
C PRO A 442 16.05 1.40 -12.15
N SER A 443 15.94 0.30 -12.91
CA SER A 443 16.35 -0.99 -12.34
C SER A 443 17.86 -1.06 -12.07
N SER A 444 18.28 -1.83 -11.06
CA SER A 444 19.69 -1.97 -10.67
C SER A 444 20.57 -2.45 -11.83
N ALA A 445 20.05 -3.34 -12.69
CA ALA A 445 20.73 -3.75 -13.93
C ALA A 445 20.96 -2.57 -14.89
N GLN A 446 19.94 -1.74 -15.13
CA GLN A 446 20.04 -0.55 -15.98
C GLN A 446 20.97 0.51 -15.36
N GLN A 447 20.90 0.74 -14.05
CA GLN A 447 21.79 1.66 -13.34
C GLN A 447 23.25 1.21 -13.46
N ALA A 448 23.56 -0.04 -13.11
CA ALA A 448 24.91 -0.58 -13.17
C ALA A 448 25.48 -0.62 -14.59
N TRP A 449 24.68 -1.01 -15.60
CA TRP A 449 25.09 -1.00 -17.01
C TRP A 449 25.43 0.42 -17.49
N ARG A 450 24.61 1.43 -17.17
CA ARG A 450 24.89 2.83 -17.53
C ARG A 450 26.14 3.36 -16.81
N GLN A 451 26.30 3.05 -15.52
CA GLN A 451 27.46 3.43 -14.72
C GLN A 451 28.76 2.81 -15.25
N ASN A 452 28.76 1.51 -15.57
CA ASN A 452 29.90 0.80 -16.15
C ASN A 452 30.36 1.40 -17.49
N LEU A 453 29.44 1.97 -18.27
CA LEU A 453 29.71 2.63 -19.54
C LEU A 453 30.02 4.13 -19.43
N GLY A 454 30.02 4.69 -18.21
CA GLY A 454 30.24 6.12 -17.97
C GLY A 454 29.07 7.02 -18.42
N PHE A 455 27.90 6.43 -18.71
CA PHE A 455 26.71 7.19 -19.05
C PHE A 455 26.02 7.76 -17.80
N ARG A 456 25.30 8.87 -17.96
CA ARG A 456 24.52 9.48 -16.87
C ARG A 456 23.38 8.56 -16.44
N PRO A 457 22.95 8.56 -15.17
CA PRO A 457 21.78 7.78 -14.75
C PRO A 457 20.53 8.16 -15.55
N ALA A 458 19.69 7.18 -15.83
CA ALA A 458 18.36 7.44 -16.38
C ALA A 458 17.47 8.07 -15.30
N THR A 459 16.54 8.93 -15.69
CA THR A 459 15.63 9.61 -14.75
C THR A 459 14.23 9.02 -14.85
N ILE A 460 13.59 8.77 -13.71
CA ILE A 460 12.15 8.50 -13.65
C ILE A 460 11.42 9.83 -13.55
N GLU A 461 10.37 9.98 -14.36
CA GLU A 461 9.59 11.20 -14.43
C GLU A 461 8.53 11.23 -13.30
N PRO A 462 8.25 12.38 -12.66
CA PRO A 462 7.29 12.46 -11.55
C PRO A 462 5.90 11.86 -11.87
N GLU A 463 5.46 12.02 -13.12
CA GLU A 463 4.23 11.43 -13.66
C GLU A 463 4.21 9.89 -13.60
N GLN A 464 5.36 9.22 -13.73
CA GLN A 464 5.48 7.76 -13.66
C GLN A 464 5.28 7.26 -12.22
N ILE A 465 5.74 8.03 -11.24
CA ILE A 465 5.50 7.76 -9.81
C ILE A 465 4.00 7.93 -9.53
N GLN A 466 3.37 9.00 -10.01
CA GLN A 466 1.93 9.23 -9.82
C GLN A 466 1.06 8.16 -10.52
N GLN A 467 1.39 7.74 -11.75
CA GLN A 467 0.70 6.62 -12.41
C GLN A 467 0.89 5.28 -11.68
N GLY A 468 2.06 5.02 -11.10
CA GLY A 468 2.29 3.85 -10.24
C GLY A 468 1.38 3.83 -9.02
N VAL A 469 1.24 4.98 -8.34
CA VAL A 469 0.33 5.16 -7.20
C VAL A 469 -1.14 4.97 -7.64
N TYR A 470 -1.57 5.63 -8.72
CA TYR A 470 -2.94 5.49 -9.22
C TYR A 470 -3.27 4.08 -9.72
N ALA A 471 -2.30 3.34 -10.26
CA ALA A 471 -2.48 1.92 -10.61
C ALA A 471 -2.76 1.05 -9.38
N ALA A 472 -2.05 1.28 -8.26
CA ALA A 472 -2.27 0.57 -7.00
C ALA A 472 -3.61 0.95 -6.35
N LEU A 473 -3.91 2.25 -6.24
CA LEU A 473 -5.16 2.74 -5.63
C LEU A 473 -6.39 2.33 -6.42
N SER A 474 -6.32 2.39 -7.77
CA SER A 474 -7.40 1.94 -8.65
C SER A 474 -7.63 0.43 -8.56
N ALA A 475 -6.58 -0.36 -8.31
CA ALA A 475 -6.70 -1.78 -8.00
C ALA A 475 -7.25 -2.06 -6.58
N GLY A 476 -7.50 -1.03 -5.76
CA GLY A 476 -8.08 -1.15 -4.42
C GLY A 476 -7.10 -1.47 -3.30
N TYR A 477 -5.79 -1.38 -3.56
CA TYR A 477 -4.73 -1.77 -2.62
C TYR A 477 -4.70 -0.85 -1.39
N LYS A 478 -4.28 -1.40 -0.26
CA LYS A 478 -4.25 -0.72 1.05
C LYS A 478 -2.85 -0.27 1.49
N GLY A 479 -1.81 -0.68 0.77
CA GLY A 479 -0.45 -0.19 0.97
C GLY A 479 0.27 0.15 -0.33
N VAL A 480 1.04 1.25 -0.28
CA VAL A 480 1.86 1.78 -1.37
C VAL A 480 3.24 2.05 -0.79
N GLY A 481 4.23 1.26 -1.20
CA GLY A 481 5.63 1.47 -0.84
C GLY A 481 6.39 2.17 -1.96
N PHE A 482 7.32 3.07 -1.64
CA PHE A 482 8.19 3.73 -2.61
C PHE A 482 9.57 3.07 -2.61
N TRP A 483 9.99 2.51 -3.74
CA TRP A 483 11.22 1.72 -3.84
C TRP A 483 12.45 2.58 -4.14
N LYS A 484 13.35 2.68 -3.15
CA LYS A 484 14.67 3.31 -3.25
C LYS A 484 15.77 2.38 -2.71
N THR A 485 16.95 2.38 -3.34
CA THR A 485 18.15 1.62 -2.89
C THR A 485 19.19 2.47 -2.15
N HIS A 486 18.96 3.77 -2.03
CA HIS A 486 19.82 4.74 -1.36
C HIS A 486 18.98 5.82 -0.65
N ALA A 487 19.62 6.65 0.17
CA ALA A 487 18.97 7.83 0.75
C ALA A 487 18.89 8.96 -0.29
N LEU A 488 17.75 9.64 -0.40
CA LEU A 488 17.57 10.72 -1.38
C LEU A 488 18.29 12.00 -0.93
N GLU A 489 19.32 12.44 -1.68
CA GLU A 489 20.10 13.63 -1.35
C GLU A 489 19.33 14.90 -1.76
N LEU A 490 18.69 15.60 -0.81
CA LEU A 490 17.80 16.72 -1.14
C LEU A 490 18.48 17.94 -1.83
N GLU A 491 19.81 18.02 -1.80
CA GLU A 491 20.61 19.01 -2.54
C GLU A 491 20.85 18.62 -4.02
N ASN A 492 20.69 17.33 -4.36
CA ASN A 492 20.75 16.82 -5.73
C ASN A 492 19.38 17.04 -6.41
N PRO A 493 19.29 17.80 -7.52
CA PRO A 493 18.01 18.11 -8.16
C PRO A 493 17.17 16.90 -8.57
N ALA A 494 17.78 15.78 -8.97
CA ALA A 494 17.03 14.59 -9.41
C ALA A 494 16.37 13.85 -8.23
N ASP A 495 17.11 13.69 -7.14
CA ASP A 495 16.65 13.11 -5.89
C ASP A 495 15.60 14.03 -5.25
N ARG A 496 15.79 15.36 -5.36
CA ARG A 496 14.83 16.37 -4.91
C ARG A 496 13.51 16.31 -5.69
N GLU A 497 13.52 16.17 -7.02
CA GLU A 497 12.30 15.92 -7.79
C GLU A 497 11.60 14.63 -7.36
N THR A 498 12.37 13.56 -7.15
CA THR A 498 11.85 12.26 -6.69
C THR A 498 11.21 12.35 -5.31
N ALA A 499 11.88 13.02 -4.36
CA ALA A 499 11.38 13.32 -3.03
C ALA A 499 10.08 14.12 -3.04
N ILE A 500 9.98 15.15 -3.89
CA ILE A 500 8.77 15.98 -4.00
C ILE A 500 7.63 15.20 -4.65
N ALA A 501 7.91 14.34 -5.64
CA ALA A 501 6.90 13.46 -6.24
C ALA A 501 6.31 12.48 -5.19
N ILE A 502 7.14 11.91 -4.32
CA ILE A 502 6.71 11.09 -3.18
C ILE A 502 5.88 11.91 -2.19
N GLU A 503 6.36 13.10 -1.78
CA GLU A 503 5.67 14.00 -0.85
C GLU A 503 4.26 14.38 -1.36
N LEU A 504 4.14 14.78 -2.63
CA LEU A 504 2.87 15.15 -3.25
C LEU A 504 1.92 13.95 -3.38
N ALA A 505 2.41 12.79 -3.80
CA ALA A 505 1.61 11.57 -3.88
C ALA A 505 1.11 11.12 -2.49
N CYS A 506 1.95 11.22 -1.46
CA CYS A 506 1.55 10.94 -0.09
C CYS A 506 0.53 11.96 0.45
N MET A 507 0.61 13.25 0.10
CA MET A 507 -0.44 14.23 0.44
C MET A 507 -1.78 13.93 -0.27
N GLU A 508 -1.73 13.47 -1.53
CA GLU A 508 -2.92 13.06 -2.28
C GLU A 508 -3.56 11.80 -1.67
N ILE A 509 -2.76 10.79 -1.31
CA ILE A 509 -3.21 9.63 -0.52
C ILE A 509 -3.83 10.09 0.80
N GLU A 510 -3.18 10.99 1.54
CA GLU A 510 -3.66 11.49 2.85
C GLU A 510 -5.02 12.20 2.74
N LEU A 511 -5.25 12.96 1.67
CA LEU A 511 -6.54 13.60 1.38
C LEU A 511 -7.66 12.56 1.11
N LEU A 512 -7.32 11.51 0.37
CA LEU A 512 -8.26 10.48 -0.10
C LEU A 512 -8.46 9.32 0.91
N GLU A 513 -7.58 9.21 1.90
CA GLU A 513 -7.54 8.19 2.95
C GLU A 513 -8.90 7.88 3.62
N PRO A 514 -9.77 8.87 3.95
CA PRO A 514 -11.08 8.60 4.55
C PRO A 514 -12.03 7.77 3.68
N PHE A 515 -11.80 7.75 2.36
CA PHE A 515 -12.55 6.95 1.38
C PHE A 515 -11.78 5.67 1.02
N LEU A 516 -10.45 5.75 0.89
CA LEU A 516 -9.60 4.64 0.46
C LEU A 516 -9.42 3.55 1.52
N ALA A 517 -9.13 3.94 2.77
CA ALA A 517 -8.63 3.01 3.81
C ALA A 517 -9.60 1.85 4.11
N ARG A 518 -10.91 2.12 4.15
CA ARG A 518 -11.98 1.11 4.28
C ARG A 518 -12.94 1.09 3.08
N GLY A 519 -12.52 1.65 1.94
CA GLY A 519 -13.29 1.66 0.70
C GLY A 519 -13.18 0.35 -0.08
N ARG A 520 -14.25 -0.03 -0.77
CA ARG A 520 -14.33 -1.21 -1.65
C ARG A 520 -14.41 -0.77 -3.12
N ILE A 521 -13.68 -1.45 -4.00
CA ILE A 521 -13.87 -1.32 -5.44
C ILE A 521 -15.19 -1.99 -5.83
N ASP A 522 -16.10 -1.23 -6.43
CA ASP A 522 -17.37 -1.74 -6.98
C ASP A 522 -17.29 -2.01 -8.49
N GLY A 523 -16.36 -1.36 -9.19
CA GLY A 523 -16.13 -1.56 -10.61
C GLY A 523 -15.33 -0.42 -11.25
N TYR A 524 -15.36 -0.36 -12.58
CA TYR A 524 -14.64 0.62 -13.38
C TYR A 524 -15.57 1.18 -14.46
N LEU A 525 -15.40 2.46 -14.83
CA LEU A 525 -16.21 3.17 -15.81
C LEU A 525 -15.32 3.74 -16.91
N ALA A 526 -15.63 3.48 -18.18
CA ALA A 526 -14.87 4.07 -19.29
C ALA A 526 -15.10 5.58 -19.37
N LEU A 527 -14.04 6.35 -19.58
CA LEU A 527 -14.11 7.80 -19.80
C LEU A 527 -14.36 8.07 -21.29
N GLN A 528 -15.43 8.80 -21.60
CA GLN A 528 -15.77 9.19 -22.96
C GLN A 528 -15.11 10.53 -23.28
N THR A 529 -14.20 10.52 -24.26
CA THR A 529 -13.56 11.74 -24.79
C THR A 529 -14.38 12.29 -25.94
N ARG A 530 -14.32 13.62 -26.12
CA ARG A 530 -15.16 14.36 -27.08
C ARG A 530 -14.98 13.95 -28.57
N GLY A 531 -13.94 13.17 -28.89
CA GLY A 531 -13.72 12.60 -30.21
C GLY A 531 -14.56 11.34 -30.52
N GLN A 532 -15.04 10.61 -29.51
CA GLN A 532 -15.60 9.25 -29.69
C GLN A 532 -17.09 9.18 -30.02
N GLU A 533 -17.84 10.29 -30.03
CA GLU A 533 -19.31 10.32 -30.19
C GLU A 533 -19.86 9.83 -31.56
N LYS A 534 -19.04 9.33 -32.49
CA LYS A 534 -19.46 9.02 -33.88
C LYS A 534 -18.89 7.73 -34.48
N ASN A 535 -19.54 6.59 -34.21
CA ASN A 535 -20.14 5.74 -35.28
C ASN A 535 -20.87 4.50 -34.73
N PRO A 536 -22.23 4.46 -34.68
CA PRO A 536 -23.00 3.27 -34.28
C PRO A 536 -23.11 2.23 -35.43
N ARG A 537 -21.98 1.87 -36.06
CA ARG A 537 -21.92 0.95 -37.22
C ARG A 537 -20.75 -0.06 -37.15
N GLY A 538 -20.43 -0.55 -35.96
CA GLY A 538 -19.65 -1.78 -35.74
C GLY A 538 -20.54 -2.89 -35.16
N ARG A 539 -20.34 -4.16 -35.57
CA ARG A 539 -21.12 -5.30 -35.05
C ARG A 539 -20.31 -6.10 -34.03
N GLY A 540 -20.64 -5.96 -32.74
CA GLY A 540 -20.58 -7.05 -31.77
C GLY A 540 -21.99 -7.61 -31.59
N ALA A 541 -22.20 -8.92 -31.70
CA ALA A 541 -23.53 -9.53 -31.73
C ALA A 541 -24.02 -10.01 -30.34
N GLU A 542 -23.63 -9.32 -29.26
CA GLU A 542 -24.00 -9.72 -27.91
C GLU A 542 -25.36 -9.17 -27.45
N SER A 543 -26.12 -10.06 -26.79
CA SER A 543 -27.49 -9.94 -26.29
C SER A 543 -28.14 -8.53 -26.23
N ARG A 544 -28.93 -8.21 -27.26
CA ARG A 544 -29.98 -7.16 -27.19
C ARG A 544 -31.10 -7.44 -26.19
N LEU A 545 -31.17 -8.66 -25.62
CA LEU A 545 -32.14 -9.00 -24.59
C LEU A 545 -31.69 -8.54 -23.20
N ASN A 546 -30.38 -8.39 -22.96
CA ASN A 546 -29.85 -7.98 -21.66
C ASN A 546 -30.06 -6.49 -21.35
N SER A 547 -30.32 -5.64 -22.37
CA SER A 547 -30.53 -4.19 -22.16
C SER A 547 -31.96 -3.81 -21.74
N ALA A 548 -32.89 -4.77 -21.65
CA ALA A 548 -34.30 -4.50 -21.39
C ALA A 548 -34.74 -4.71 -19.92
N LEU A 549 -33.90 -5.32 -19.08
CA LEU A 549 -34.26 -5.78 -17.73
C LEU A 549 -33.27 -5.37 -16.62
N GLY A 550 -32.32 -4.50 -16.93
CA GLY A 550 -31.40 -3.92 -15.93
C GLY A 550 -30.67 -2.70 -16.47
N GLY A 551 -30.70 -1.60 -15.72
CA GLY A 551 -29.95 -0.39 -16.04
C GLY A 551 -28.45 -0.60 -15.84
N ARG A 552 -27.72 -0.90 -16.93
CA ARG A 552 -26.26 -1.00 -16.92
C ARG A 552 -25.63 0.35 -17.22
N THR A 553 -24.81 0.85 -16.29
CA THR A 553 -23.70 1.74 -16.63
C THR A 553 -22.74 1.03 -17.61
N VAL A 554 -22.03 1.80 -18.44
CA VAL A 554 -21.02 1.26 -19.37
C VAL A 554 -19.74 0.97 -18.59
N GLY A 555 -19.74 -0.14 -17.86
CA GLY A 555 -18.60 -0.59 -17.07
C GLY A 555 -17.45 -1.08 -17.95
N ALA A 556 -16.22 -0.67 -17.61
CA ALA A 556 -14.99 -1.14 -18.25
C ALA A 556 -14.60 -2.54 -17.71
N THR A 557 -14.23 -3.45 -18.61
CA THR A 557 -13.92 -4.85 -18.27
C THR A 557 -12.44 -5.03 -17.92
N VAL A 558 -12.13 -5.08 -16.63
CA VAL A 558 -10.77 -5.30 -16.11
C VAL A 558 -10.47 -6.79 -15.99
N SER A 559 -10.31 -7.44 -17.15
CA SER A 559 -10.02 -8.87 -17.29
C SER A 559 -8.87 -9.20 -18.24
N GLY A 560 -8.59 -8.35 -19.24
CA GLY A 560 -7.51 -8.55 -20.22
C GLY A 560 -6.11 -8.32 -19.66
N TYR A 561 -5.11 -8.91 -20.31
CA TYR A 561 -3.69 -8.77 -19.92
C TYR A 561 -3.11 -7.40 -20.23
N GLU A 562 -3.46 -6.85 -21.38
CA GLU A 562 -3.11 -5.49 -21.81
C GLU A 562 -3.73 -4.43 -20.90
N GLY A 563 -3.30 -3.17 -21.06
CA GLY A 563 -3.98 -2.03 -20.46
C GLY A 563 -5.35 -1.73 -21.09
N PRO A 564 -6.15 -0.84 -20.49
CA PRO A 564 -7.38 -0.35 -21.11
C PRO A 564 -7.14 0.31 -22.48
N GLU A 565 -8.04 0.06 -23.45
CA GLU A 565 -7.97 0.73 -24.77
C GLU A 565 -8.36 2.22 -24.73
N THR A 566 -8.99 2.66 -23.63
CA THR A 566 -9.34 4.06 -23.35
C THR A 566 -9.02 4.40 -21.89
N HIS A 567 -8.91 5.69 -21.57
CA HIS A 567 -8.92 6.14 -20.18
C HIS A 567 -10.17 5.62 -19.44
N ASP A 568 -10.05 5.31 -18.14
CA ASP A 568 -11.16 4.80 -17.31
C ASP A 568 -11.10 5.39 -15.89
N ALA A 569 -12.08 5.05 -15.06
CA ALA A 569 -12.15 5.48 -13.68
C ALA A 569 -12.56 4.34 -12.74
N ALA A 570 -11.84 4.17 -11.63
CA ALA A 570 -12.18 3.22 -10.57
C ALA A 570 -13.28 3.79 -9.66
N VAL A 571 -14.27 2.95 -9.32
CA VAL A 571 -15.41 3.29 -8.45
C VAL A 571 -15.19 2.68 -7.07
N ILE A 572 -15.04 3.53 -6.05
CA ILE A 572 -14.66 3.15 -4.68
C ILE A 572 -15.72 3.60 -3.69
N SER A 573 -16.56 2.69 -3.20
CA SER A 573 -17.64 3.03 -2.25
C SER A 573 -17.23 2.80 -0.79
N GLY A 574 -17.72 3.69 0.08
CA GLY A 574 -17.51 3.66 1.52
C GLY A 574 -18.78 3.94 2.32
N LYS A 575 -18.67 4.63 3.45
CA LYS A 575 -19.78 4.95 4.38
C LYS A 575 -20.76 6.00 3.82
N GLY A 576 -21.54 5.63 2.79
CA GLY A 576 -22.55 6.50 2.16
C GLY A 576 -22.01 7.54 1.16
N ASN A 577 -20.73 7.45 0.82
CA ASN A 577 -20.04 8.26 -0.18
C ASN A 577 -19.30 7.33 -1.16
N THR A 578 -19.12 7.78 -2.39
CA THR A 578 -18.34 7.08 -3.42
C THR A 578 -17.23 8.00 -3.94
N LEU A 579 -15.99 7.52 -3.90
CA LEU A 579 -14.83 8.14 -4.54
C LEU A 579 -14.68 7.55 -5.95
N ILE A 580 -14.41 8.40 -6.92
CA ILE A 580 -14.07 8.06 -8.30
C ILE A 580 -12.64 8.49 -8.55
N LEU A 581 -11.77 7.55 -8.96
CA LEU A 581 -10.41 7.85 -9.41
C LEU A 581 -10.37 7.71 -10.93
N ALA A 582 -10.47 8.84 -11.65
CA ALA A 582 -10.29 8.89 -13.10
C ALA A 582 -8.79 8.93 -13.44
N THR A 583 -8.35 8.16 -14.44
CA THR A 583 -6.92 8.07 -14.81
C THR A 583 -6.72 7.95 -16.32
N ALA A 584 -5.79 8.75 -16.84
CA ALA A 584 -5.31 8.68 -18.20
C ALA A 584 -4.31 7.53 -18.35
N TRP A 585 -4.73 6.47 -19.04
CA TRP A 585 -3.86 5.36 -19.47
C TRP A 585 -3.41 5.57 -20.91
N ASP A 586 -2.15 5.26 -21.18
CA ASP A 586 -1.60 5.08 -22.53
C ASP A 586 -0.65 3.87 -22.56
N ASN A 587 0.05 3.69 -23.70
CA ASN A 587 0.96 2.56 -23.93
C ASN A 587 2.45 2.94 -23.90
N VAL A 588 2.80 4.17 -23.51
CA VAL A 588 4.16 4.74 -23.66
C VAL A 588 4.71 5.41 -22.41
N SER A 589 3.86 5.81 -21.47
CA SER A 589 4.23 6.62 -20.31
C SER A 589 5.21 5.90 -19.37
N GLN A 590 5.31 4.58 -19.41
CA GLN A 590 6.35 3.81 -18.73
C GLN A 590 7.78 4.04 -19.29
N PHE A 591 7.93 4.71 -20.43
CA PHE A 591 9.21 5.16 -20.97
C PHE A 591 9.34 6.69 -20.83
N VAL A 592 8.52 7.43 -21.59
CA VAL A 592 8.40 8.89 -21.51
C VAL A 592 6.92 9.24 -21.45
N PRO A 593 6.44 9.87 -20.35
CA PRO A 593 5.06 10.27 -20.17
C PRO A 593 4.44 10.97 -21.38
N GLY A 594 3.32 10.41 -21.86
CA GLY A 594 2.54 10.97 -22.96
C GLY A 594 1.85 12.28 -22.55
N PRO A 595 1.13 12.96 -23.48
CA PRO A 595 0.43 14.20 -23.15
C PRO A 595 -0.54 14.02 -22.00
N MET A 596 -1.22 12.86 -21.93
CA MET A 596 -2.16 12.48 -20.87
C MET A 596 -3.13 13.63 -20.53
N TYR A 597 -3.68 14.23 -21.59
CA TYR A 597 -4.49 15.42 -21.48
C TYR A 597 -5.65 15.38 -22.48
N GLU A 598 -6.86 15.54 -21.96
CA GLU A 598 -8.09 15.67 -22.74
C GLU A 598 -8.84 16.92 -22.30
N LYS A 599 -9.30 17.72 -23.27
CA LYS A 599 -9.98 18.99 -22.96
C LYS A 599 -11.29 18.80 -22.19
N GLU A 600 -11.96 17.68 -22.41
CA GLU A 600 -13.18 17.32 -21.70
C GLU A 600 -13.33 15.79 -21.75
N VAL A 601 -13.45 15.17 -20.58
CA VAL A 601 -13.86 13.76 -20.44
C VAL A 601 -15.17 13.67 -19.68
N SER A 602 -15.98 12.67 -20.01
CA SER A 602 -17.28 12.46 -19.37
C SER A 602 -17.52 11.00 -18.99
N LEU A 603 -18.35 10.80 -17.95
CA LEU A 603 -18.74 9.49 -17.45
C LEU A 603 -20.14 9.55 -16.81
N VAL A 604 -20.79 8.40 -16.65
CA VAL A 604 -22.06 8.27 -15.92
C VAL A 604 -21.87 7.31 -14.75
N VAL A 605 -22.12 7.80 -13.53
CA VAL A 605 -21.96 7.02 -12.30
C VAL A 605 -23.32 6.69 -11.71
N ALA A 606 -23.52 5.43 -11.32
CA ALA A 606 -24.71 5.01 -10.60
C ALA A 606 -24.73 5.65 -9.19
N SER A 607 -25.69 6.55 -8.95
CA SER A 607 -25.89 7.23 -7.68
C SER A 607 -27.38 7.46 -7.42
N SER A 608 -27.73 7.91 -6.20
CA SER A 608 -29.08 8.43 -5.94
C SER A 608 -29.36 9.69 -6.78
N GLU A 609 -30.63 9.94 -7.10
CA GLU A 609 -31.06 11.18 -7.78
C GLU A 609 -30.73 12.45 -6.97
N THR A 610 -30.61 12.32 -5.65
CA THR A 610 -30.31 13.41 -4.71
C THR A 610 -28.82 13.71 -4.56
N ALA A 611 -27.94 12.81 -5.01
CA ALA A 611 -26.49 13.02 -4.92
C ALA A 611 -26.02 14.22 -5.73
N SER A 612 -24.92 14.80 -5.28
CA SER A 612 -24.11 15.75 -6.04
C SER A 612 -22.65 15.26 -6.04
N ALA A 613 -21.80 15.88 -6.88
CA ALA A 613 -20.42 15.49 -7.05
C ALA A 613 -19.46 16.69 -6.97
N TRP A 614 -18.23 16.44 -6.52
CA TRP A 614 -17.16 17.42 -6.44
C TRP A 614 -15.85 16.84 -6.95
N GLN A 615 -15.12 17.59 -7.78
CA GLN A 615 -13.71 17.32 -8.05
C GLN A 615 -12.86 17.87 -6.90
N ILE A 616 -11.85 17.12 -6.47
CA ILE A 616 -11.00 17.49 -5.34
C ILE A 616 -9.51 17.36 -5.65
N SER A 617 -8.72 18.13 -4.92
CA SER A 617 -7.26 18.15 -4.98
C SER A 617 -6.68 18.60 -3.64
N THR A 618 -5.37 18.46 -3.46
CA THR A 618 -4.65 18.95 -2.28
C THR A 618 -4.67 20.48 -2.11
N THR A 619 -5.21 21.24 -3.09
CA THR A 619 -5.30 22.71 -3.04
C THR A 619 -6.70 23.29 -3.26
N GLY A 620 -7.73 22.48 -3.56
CA GLY A 620 -9.09 22.99 -3.79
C GLY A 620 -10.15 21.92 -4.04
N VAL A 621 -11.43 22.32 -3.91
CA VAL A 621 -12.64 21.50 -4.09
C VAL A 621 -13.68 22.25 -4.94
N TYR A 622 -14.23 21.58 -5.95
CA TYR A 622 -15.08 22.19 -6.99
C TYR A 622 -16.34 21.36 -7.23
N GLY A 623 -17.52 21.95 -7.00
CA GLY A 623 -18.79 21.30 -7.30
C GLY A 623 -19.00 21.14 -8.80
N LEU A 624 -19.25 19.91 -9.25
CA LEU A 624 -19.53 19.61 -10.64
C LEU A 624 -21.01 19.88 -10.99
N PRO A 625 -21.35 20.30 -12.22
CA PRO A 625 -22.72 20.43 -12.67
C PRO A 625 -23.52 19.13 -12.52
N ARG A 626 -24.71 19.21 -11.93
CA ARG A 626 -25.56 18.05 -11.66
C ARG A 626 -26.47 17.74 -12.85
N GLU A 627 -26.00 16.85 -13.73
CA GLU A 627 -26.76 16.35 -14.87
C GLU A 627 -27.26 14.92 -14.59
N VAL A 628 -28.52 14.78 -14.17
CA VAL A 628 -29.13 13.46 -13.92
C VAL A 628 -29.58 12.83 -15.24
N THR A 629 -29.24 11.57 -15.47
CA THR A 629 -29.47 10.83 -16.73
C THR A 629 -29.97 9.42 -16.49
N ALA A 630 -30.42 8.74 -17.56
CA ALA A 630 -30.85 7.35 -17.53
C ALA A 630 -29.64 6.41 -17.29
N GLY A 631 -29.30 6.19 -16.02
CA GLY A 631 -28.13 5.44 -15.57
C GLY A 631 -27.47 6.00 -14.31
N GLY A 632 -27.81 7.24 -13.93
CA GLY A 632 -27.31 7.90 -12.72
C GLY A 632 -26.89 9.35 -12.98
N LEU A 633 -25.86 9.80 -12.28
CA LEU A 633 -25.30 11.14 -12.42
C LEU A 633 -24.25 11.17 -13.55
N ALA A 634 -24.50 11.99 -14.58
CA ALA A 634 -23.50 12.30 -15.59
C ALA A 634 -22.54 13.36 -15.05
N LEU A 635 -21.25 13.14 -15.29
CA LEU A 635 -20.15 13.98 -14.83
C LEU A 635 -19.29 14.37 -16.03
N LYS A 636 -18.80 15.61 -16.01
CA LYS A 636 -17.84 16.15 -16.98
C LYS A 636 -16.65 16.72 -16.22
N ILE A 637 -15.45 16.41 -16.68
CA ILE A 637 -14.19 16.92 -16.15
C ILE A 637 -13.55 17.75 -17.27
N SER A 638 -13.48 19.06 -17.09
CA SER A 638 -12.78 19.98 -18.00
C SER A 638 -11.28 19.88 -17.81
N ASP A 639 -10.52 20.06 -18.89
CA ASP A 639 -9.06 20.18 -18.90
C ASP A 639 -8.36 19.06 -18.08
N PHE A 640 -8.83 17.82 -18.30
CA PHE A 640 -8.41 16.61 -17.60
C PHE A 640 -6.98 16.24 -17.98
N ASP A 641 -6.06 16.37 -17.02
CA ASP A 641 -4.67 15.88 -17.10
C ASP A 641 -4.60 14.39 -16.67
N GLN A 642 -3.44 13.92 -16.16
CA GLN A 642 -3.17 12.51 -15.86
C GLN A 642 -4.23 11.80 -15.01
N CYS A 643 -4.83 12.49 -14.06
CA CYS A 643 -5.77 11.91 -13.10
C CYS A 643 -6.68 12.96 -12.46
N ALA A 644 -7.85 12.51 -11.99
CA ALA A 644 -8.75 13.34 -11.20
C ALA A 644 -9.51 12.50 -10.16
N ALA A 645 -9.53 12.97 -8.91
CA ALA A 645 -10.34 12.41 -7.85
C ALA A 645 -11.68 13.16 -7.73
N LEU A 646 -12.80 12.45 -7.85
CA LEU A 646 -14.14 12.99 -7.65
C LEU A 646 -14.83 12.32 -6.46
N ILE A 647 -15.52 13.07 -5.61
CA ILE A 647 -16.38 12.51 -4.56
C ILE A 647 -17.84 12.71 -4.95
N ILE A 648 -18.65 11.67 -4.78
CA ILE A 648 -20.11 11.70 -4.90
C ILE A 648 -20.70 11.45 -3.51
N SER A 649 -21.64 12.31 -3.10
CA SER A 649 -22.29 12.20 -1.79
C SER A 649 -23.77 12.56 -1.85
N SER A 650 -24.58 11.82 -1.08
CA SER A 650 -25.97 12.19 -0.78
C SER A 650 -26.11 13.11 0.44
N ASN A 651 -25.01 13.41 1.16
CA ASN A 651 -25.01 14.25 2.36
C ASN A 651 -23.78 15.19 2.43
N PRO A 652 -23.66 16.16 1.50
CA PRO A 652 -22.52 17.08 1.45
C PRO A 652 -22.30 17.89 2.73
N THR A 653 -23.37 18.29 3.42
CA THR A 653 -23.27 19.16 4.61
C THR A 653 -22.57 18.50 5.79
N ALA A 654 -22.53 17.17 5.83
CA ALA A 654 -21.76 16.41 6.81
C ALA A 654 -20.31 16.10 6.36
N LEU A 655 -19.97 16.32 5.09
CA LEU A 655 -18.71 15.88 4.49
C LEU A 655 -17.77 17.04 4.12
N LEU A 656 -18.30 18.06 3.44
CA LEU A 656 -17.50 19.15 2.88
C LEU A 656 -16.72 19.95 3.93
N PRO A 657 -17.26 20.35 5.10
CA PRO A 657 -16.52 21.21 6.03
C PRO A 657 -15.21 20.60 6.55
N GLY A 658 -15.19 19.29 6.83
CA GLY A 658 -13.97 18.59 7.26
C GLY A 658 -12.96 18.39 6.11
N LEU A 659 -13.47 18.25 4.89
CA LEU A 659 -12.64 18.13 3.68
C LEU A 659 -12.01 19.47 3.29
N GLU A 660 -12.80 20.55 3.30
CA GLU A 660 -12.36 21.94 3.11
C GLU A 660 -11.29 22.33 4.14
N GLN A 661 -11.51 22.00 5.42
CA GLN A 661 -10.51 22.21 6.49
C GLN A 661 -9.21 21.44 6.21
N LYS A 662 -9.28 20.18 5.74
CA LYS A 662 -8.09 19.40 5.40
C LYS A 662 -7.37 19.96 4.17
N ILE A 663 -8.09 20.35 3.13
CA ILE A 663 -7.53 20.98 1.93
C ILE A 663 -6.85 22.30 2.30
N HIS A 664 -7.47 23.16 3.10
CA HIS A 664 -6.85 24.41 3.56
C HIS A 664 -5.55 24.17 4.38
N ALA A 665 -5.45 23.05 5.11
CA ALA A 665 -4.23 22.70 5.83
C ALA A 665 -3.11 22.14 4.92
N LEU A 666 -3.45 21.53 3.78
CA LEU A 666 -2.49 21.00 2.81
C LEU A 666 -2.06 22.03 1.75
N ALA A 667 -2.97 22.93 1.35
CA ALA A 667 -2.83 23.77 0.18
C ALA A 667 -1.52 24.59 0.11
N PRO A 668 -1.03 25.25 1.18
CA PRO A 668 0.19 26.05 1.10
C PRO A 668 1.43 25.22 0.75
N VAL A 669 1.56 24.04 1.37
CA VAL A 669 2.70 23.15 1.16
C VAL A 669 2.57 22.45 -0.19
N ALA A 670 1.38 21.96 -0.52
CA ALA A 670 1.12 21.30 -1.80
C ALA A 670 1.37 22.23 -3.00
N ALA A 671 0.92 23.50 -2.94
CA ALA A 671 1.17 24.48 -4.00
C ALA A 671 2.65 24.82 -4.14
N ALA A 672 3.35 25.08 -3.03
CA ALA A 672 4.78 25.38 -3.04
C ALA A 672 5.61 24.23 -3.62
N ARG A 673 5.33 22.99 -3.19
CA ARG A 673 5.99 21.77 -3.69
C ARG A 673 5.71 21.49 -5.15
N LEU A 674 4.47 21.71 -5.60
CA LEU A 674 4.08 21.51 -6.99
C LEU A 674 4.74 22.54 -7.93
N ALA A 675 4.91 23.78 -7.48
CA ALA A 675 5.69 24.80 -8.18
C ALA A 675 7.20 24.48 -8.20
N GLU A 676 7.76 24.03 -7.06
CA GLU A 676 9.15 23.59 -6.93
C GLU A 676 9.46 22.42 -7.90
N LEU A 677 8.59 21.41 -7.95
CA LEU A 677 8.68 20.28 -8.88
C LEU A 677 8.60 20.72 -10.34
N ALA A 678 7.65 21.60 -10.67
CA ALA A 678 7.51 22.15 -12.02
C ALA A 678 8.76 22.92 -12.46
N SER A 679 9.39 23.66 -11.55
CA SER A 679 10.64 24.41 -11.80
C SER A 679 11.83 23.48 -12.03
N LEU A 680 12.04 22.48 -11.16
CA LEU A 680 13.11 21.50 -11.31
C LEU A 680 12.96 20.68 -12.60
N LYS A 681 11.76 20.15 -12.88
CA LYS A 681 11.45 19.42 -14.11
C LYS A 681 11.69 20.29 -15.35
N TYR A 682 11.24 21.55 -15.34
CA TYR A 682 11.49 22.49 -16.44
C TYR A 682 12.99 22.68 -16.70
N VAL A 683 13.80 22.90 -15.65
CA VAL A 683 15.26 23.06 -15.77
C VAL A 683 15.93 21.78 -16.29
N ARG A 684 15.53 20.59 -15.82
CA ARG A 684 16.05 19.30 -16.34
C ARG A 684 15.68 19.12 -17.81
N VAL A 685 14.44 19.41 -18.19
CA VAL A 685 13.95 19.22 -19.56
C VAL A 685 14.65 20.18 -20.52
N LEU A 686 14.75 21.46 -20.19
CA LEU A 686 15.51 22.45 -20.96
C LEU A 686 16.97 22.02 -21.15
N ARG A 687 17.66 21.64 -20.07
CA ARG A 687 19.05 21.15 -20.13
C ARG A 687 19.20 19.92 -21.03
N THR A 688 18.21 19.04 -21.06
CA THR A 688 18.22 17.84 -21.92
C THR A 688 17.93 18.21 -23.39
N VAL A 689 17.05 19.16 -23.66
CA VAL A 689 16.81 19.69 -25.02
C VAL A 689 18.06 20.36 -25.58
N GLU A 690 18.79 21.15 -24.80
CA GLU A 690 20.04 21.78 -25.27
C GLU A 690 21.15 20.75 -25.51
N MET A 691 21.19 19.64 -24.77
CA MET A 691 22.06 18.51 -25.11
C MET A 691 21.58 17.76 -26.36
N LEU A 692 20.27 17.64 -26.58
CA LEU A 692 19.74 17.06 -27.81
C LEU A 692 20.13 17.89 -29.04
N ARG A 693 20.12 19.23 -28.97
CA ARG A 693 20.56 20.10 -30.09
C ARG A 693 22.00 19.88 -30.53
N ALA A 694 22.89 19.45 -29.62
CA ALA A 694 24.28 19.17 -29.96
C ALA A 694 24.44 17.89 -30.80
N GLU A 695 23.51 16.93 -30.63
CA GLU A 695 23.60 15.60 -31.24
C GLU A 695 22.59 15.40 -32.40
N HIS A 696 21.43 16.06 -32.37
CA HIS A 696 20.36 15.91 -33.35
C HIS A 696 19.51 17.19 -33.53
N THR A 697 18.74 17.26 -34.62
CA THR A 697 17.82 18.39 -34.87
C THR A 697 16.56 18.28 -34.01
N VAL A 698 16.39 19.17 -33.04
CA VAL A 698 15.20 19.20 -32.17
C VAL A 698 13.94 19.64 -32.98
N PRO A 699 12.77 18.98 -32.81
CA PRO A 699 11.55 19.34 -33.51
C PRO A 699 11.07 20.79 -33.27
N PRO A 700 10.54 21.49 -34.30
CA PRO A 700 10.42 22.96 -34.31
C PRO A 700 9.38 23.54 -33.35
N ASN A 701 8.49 22.73 -32.77
CA ASN A 701 7.49 23.17 -31.79
C ASN A 701 7.98 23.08 -30.34
N VAL A 702 9.14 22.45 -30.07
CA VAL A 702 9.67 22.24 -28.71
C VAL A 702 9.95 23.57 -28.00
N ASP A 703 10.55 24.53 -28.71
CA ASP A 703 10.84 25.87 -28.17
C ASP A 703 9.57 26.63 -27.75
N ALA A 704 8.48 26.47 -28.51
CA ALA A 704 7.19 27.07 -28.16
C ALA A 704 6.57 26.42 -26.92
N LEU A 705 6.68 25.09 -26.78
CA LEU A 705 6.20 24.35 -25.61
C LEU A 705 6.99 24.72 -24.34
N LEU A 706 8.32 24.80 -24.41
CA LEU A 706 9.16 25.25 -23.30
C LEU A 706 8.88 26.72 -22.92
N SER A 707 8.69 27.59 -23.91
CA SER A 707 8.32 29.00 -23.67
C SER A 707 6.98 29.13 -22.93
N GLN A 708 5.97 28.32 -23.29
CA GLN A 708 4.69 28.28 -22.56
C GLN A 708 4.86 27.69 -21.16
N SER A 709 5.65 26.62 -21.02
CA SER A 709 5.99 26.04 -19.72
C SER A 709 6.61 27.06 -18.76
N LYS A 710 7.53 27.91 -19.23
CA LYS A 710 8.13 28.95 -18.39
C LYS A 710 7.13 30.06 -18.06
N GLN A 711 6.36 30.56 -19.02
CA GLN A 711 5.34 31.59 -18.76
C GLN A 711 4.26 31.14 -17.75
N LEU A 712 3.95 29.84 -17.69
CA LEU A 712 3.04 29.28 -16.70
C LEU A 712 3.72 29.09 -15.34
N LEU A 713 4.98 28.69 -15.32
CA LEU A 713 5.78 28.64 -14.08
C LEU A 713 5.96 30.03 -13.46
N ASP A 714 6.25 31.07 -14.25
CA ASP A 714 6.34 32.47 -13.80
C ASP A 714 5.02 32.93 -13.13
N ARG A 715 3.87 32.50 -13.67
CA ARG A 715 2.56 32.75 -13.05
C ARG A 715 2.34 31.91 -11.80
N SER A 716 2.80 30.66 -11.78
CA SER A 716 2.75 29.83 -10.57
C SER A 716 3.55 30.42 -9.41
N GLU A 717 4.73 30.98 -9.69
CA GLU A 717 5.56 31.67 -8.71
C GLU A 717 4.89 32.98 -8.23
N PHE A 718 4.24 33.71 -9.14
CA PHE A 718 3.45 34.90 -8.80
C PHE A 718 2.24 34.58 -7.91
N GLU A 719 1.38 33.62 -8.27
CA GLU A 719 0.18 33.30 -7.48
C GLU A 719 0.52 32.63 -6.13
N LEU A 720 1.65 31.93 -6.06
CA LEU A 720 2.18 31.45 -4.77
C LEU A 720 2.58 32.63 -3.87
N SER A 721 3.10 33.73 -4.43
CA SER A 721 3.44 34.96 -3.69
C SER A 721 2.22 35.79 -3.25
N THR A 722 1.10 35.69 -3.99
CA THR A 722 -0.19 36.31 -3.59
C THR A 722 -0.96 35.46 -2.57
N ASN A 723 -0.55 34.20 -2.37
CA ASN A 723 -1.19 33.14 -1.57
C ASN A 723 -2.44 32.54 -2.24
N ASP A 724 -2.65 32.69 -3.55
CA ASP A 724 -3.61 31.85 -4.28
C ASP A 724 -2.97 30.48 -4.59
N TYR A 725 -2.99 29.63 -3.55
CA TYR A 725 -2.44 28.28 -3.59
C TYR A 725 -3.14 27.37 -4.62
N HIS A 726 -4.39 27.69 -5.02
CA HIS A 726 -5.07 26.87 -6.01
C HIS A 726 -4.66 27.24 -7.43
N GLU A 727 -4.71 28.51 -7.80
CA GLU A 727 -4.24 28.97 -9.10
C GLU A 727 -2.75 28.63 -9.29
N ALA A 728 -1.90 28.85 -8.28
CA ALA A 728 -0.50 28.41 -8.32
C ALA A 728 -0.37 26.91 -8.68
N ALA A 729 -1.14 26.04 -8.02
CA ALA A 729 -1.13 24.60 -8.31
C ALA A 729 -1.65 24.25 -9.71
N LEU A 730 -2.65 24.97 -10.23
CA LEU A 730 -3.10 24.80 -11.62
C LEU A 730 -2.02 25.24 -12.61
N ARG A 731 -1.38 26.40 -12.40
CA ARG A 731 -0.32 26.90 -13.30
C ARG A 731 0.94 26.03 -13.28
N ALA A 732 1.32 25.47 -12.14
CA ALA A 732 2.38 24.47 -12.04
C ALA A 732 2.04 23.18 -12.81
N ARG A 733 0.80 22.67 -12.73
CA ARG A 733 0.34 21.51 -13.51
C ARG A 733 0.30 21.80 -15.01
N ASP A 734 -0.25 22.95 -15.41
CA ASP A 734 -0.23 23.42 -16.80
C ASP A 734 1.22 23.47 -17.34
N ALA A 735 2.16 24.02 -16.55
CA ALA A 735 3.58 24.08 -16.92
C ALA A 735 4.19 22.68 -17.10
N MET A 736 3.99 21.76 -16.15
CA MET A 736 4.47 20.38 -16.28
C MET A 736 3.87 19.65 -17.48
N ARG A 737 2.60 19.89 -17.82
CA ARG A 737 1.97 19.34 -19.04
C ARG A 737 2.67 19.84 -20.30
N TYR A 738 3.03 21.13 -20.39
CA TYR A 738 3.78 21.66 -21.53
C TYR A 738 5.22 21.12 -21.59
N ALA A 739 5.91 20.99 -20.45
CA ALA A 739 7.22 20.33 -20.38
C ALA A 739 7.13 18.87 -20.84
N ARG A 740 6.16 18.09 -20.33
CA ARG A 740 5.88 16.71 -20.73
C ARG A 740 5.59 16.57 -22.23
N GLN A 741 4.80 17.49 -22.80
CA GLN A 741 4.55 17.52 -24.24
C GLN A 741 5.83 17.76 -25.04
N ALA A 742 6.75 18.62 -24.56
CA ALA A 742 8.06 18.83 -25.19
C ALA A 742 8.93 17.57 -25.14
N GLN A 743 8.98 16.88 -23.99
CA GLN A 743 9.68 15.60 -23.82
C GLN A 743 9.16 14.54 -24.80
N HIS A 744 7.84 14.35 -24.83
CA HIS A 744 7.17 13.36 -25.67
C HIS A 744 7.36 13.65 -27.17
N VAL A 745 7.39 14.92 -27.60
CA VAL A 745 7.67 15.30 -29.00
C VAL A 745 9.09 14.88 -29.42
N CYS A 746 10.12 15.19 -28.62
CA CYS A 746 11.50 14.76 -28.88
C CYS A 746 11.65 13.22 -28.84
N TRP A 747 10.94 12.55 -27.92
CA TRP A 747 10.98 11.10 -27.79
C TRP A 747 10.36 10.37 -28.98
N ASN A 748 9.18 10.82 -29.47
CA ASN A 748 8.55 10.27 -30.68
C ASN A 748 9.42 10.44 -31.94
N ASP A 749 10.23 11.49 -32.00
CA ASP A 749 11.20 11.68 -33.08
C ASP A 749 12.33 10.64 -33.00
N ALA A 750 12.88 10.44 -31.79
CA ALA A 750 13.94 9.46 -31.50
C ALA A 750 13.53 7.99 -31.73
N ILE A 751 12.28 7.62 -31.42
CA ILE A 751 11.78 6.24 -31.61
C ILE A 751 11.19 5.97 -33.00
N ARG A 752 11.00 6.98 -33.86
CA ARG A 752 10.24 6.87 -35.13
C ARG A 752 10.69 5.71 -36.03
N ASN A 753 11.98 5.40 -36.02
CA ASN A 753 12.60 4.40 -36.89
C ASN A 753 12.85 3.04 -36.19
N LEU A 754 12.46 2.89 -34.93
CA LEU A 754 12.68 1.67 -34.14
C LEU A 754 11.45 0.74 -34.21
N THR A 755 11.65 -0.57 -34.09
CA THR A 755 10.54 -1.53 -33.95
C THR A 755 9.84 -1.47 -32.59
N SER A 756 10.51 -0.95 -31.56
CA SER A 756 9.97 -0.72 -30.22
C SER A 756 10.83 0.30 -29.46
N PRO A 757 10.30 1.12 -28.52
CA PRO A 757 11.14 1.98 -27.68
C PRO A 757 12.17 1.21 -26.83
N SER A 758 11.87 -0.04 -26.47
CA SER A 758 12.77 -0.95 -25.74
C SER A 758 13.94 -1.49 -26.59
N ALA A 759 13.90 -1.32 -27.92
CA ALA A 759 14.94 -1.83 -28.83
C ALA A 759 16.32 -1.23 -28.58
N THR A 760 16.40 -0.08 -27.91
CA THR A 760 17.64 0.58 -27.48
C THR A 760 17.51 1.02 -26.02
N PRO A 761 18.50 0.74 -25.15
CA PRO A 761 18.41 1.08 -23.73
C PRO A 761 18.42 2.60 -23.48
N HIS A 762 18.72 3.41 -24.50
CA HIS A 762 18.78 4.87 -24.42
C HIS A 762 17.46 5.58 -24.75
N ALA A 763 16.47 4.87 -25.33
CA ALA A 763 15.12 5.42 -25.56
C ALA A 763 14.16 5.14 -24.38
N ALA A 764 14.62 4.45 -23.34
CA ALA A 764 13.81 4.06 -22.18
C ALA A 764 13.47 5.22 -21.22
N SER A 765 14.13 6.38 -21.34
CA SER A 765 13.85 7.61 -20.59
C SER A 765 14.18 8.85 -21.43
N PHE A 766 13.59 9.99 -21.11
CA PHE A 766 13.85 11.25 -21.82
C PHE A 766 15.27 11.76 -21.59
N SER A 767 15.80 11.63 -20.36
CA SER A 767 17.15 12.13 -20.02
C SER A 767 18.29 11.37 -20.69
N THR A 768 18.01 10.21 -21.28
CA THR A 768 18.99 9.35 -21.96
C THR A 768 18.98 9.51 -23.49
N LEU A 769 18.07 10.32 -24.06
CA LEU A 769 17.96 10.53 -25.51
C LEU A 769 19.18 11.18 -26.21
N PRO A 770 20.01 12.03 -25.58
CA PRO A 770 21.26 12.46 -26.19
C PRO A 770 22.19 11.28 -26.50
N ASP A 771 22.28 10.31 -25.58
CA ASP A 771 23.09 9.10 -25.78
C ASP A 771 22.47 8.16 -26.85
N HIS A 772 21.13 8.15 -26.99
CA HIS A 772 20.45 7.43 -28.08
C HIS A 772 20.90 7.96 -29.44
N TRP A 773 20.82 9.27 -29.66
CA TRP A 773 21.25 9.86 -30.92
C TRP A 773 22.74 9.66 -31.19
N LYS A 774 23.59 9.75 -30.17
CA LYS A 774 25.01 9.37 -30.28
C LYS A 774 25.21 7.94 -30.76
N LEU A 775 24.46 6.99 -30.21
CA LEU A 775 24.50 5.59 -30.63
C LEU A 775 23.99 5.40 -32.07
N MET A 776 22.90 6.06 -32.46
CA MET A 776 22.37 5.97 -33.83
C MET A 776 23.35 6.54 -34.87
N HIS A 777 23.91 7.74 -34.64
CA HIS A 777 24.91 8.29 -35.55
C HIS A 777 26.21 7.47 -35.58
N TYR A 778 26.62 6.85 -34.47
CA TYR A 778 27.74 5.90 -34.46
C TYR A 778 27.46 4.68 -35.34
N LEU A 779 26.26 4.10 -35.26
CA LEU A 779 25.85 2.96 -36.11
C LEU A 779 25.81 3.33 -37.60
N GLU A 780 25.29 4.50 -37.95
CA GLU A 780 25.24 5.00 -39.33
C GLU A 780 26.64 5.24 -39.90
N GLN A 781 27.50 5.96 -39.17
CA GLN A 781 28.87 6.26 -39.61
C GLN A 781 29.75 5.03 -39.74
N GLN A 782 29.54 4.03 -38.88
CA GLN A 782 30.40 2.84 -38.78
C GLN A 782 29.80 1.61 -39.47
N GLN A 783 28.69 1.74 -40.21
CA GLN A 783 27.95 0.64 -40.83
C GLN A 783 28.83 -0.32 -41.67
N GLN A 784 29.89 0.18 -42.29
CA GLN A 784 30.84 -0.62 -43.09
C GLN A 784 31.72 -1.59 -42.26
N ARG A 785 31.77 -1.43 -40.93
CA ARG A 785 32.52 -2.29 -39.99
C ARG A 785 31.63 -3.35 -39.31
N LEU A 786 30.35 -3.38 -39.63
CA LEU A 786 29.38 -4.34 -39.09
C LEU A 786 29.67 -5.75 -39.62
N SER A 787 29.71 -6.75 -38.74
CA SER A 787 29.99 -8.14 -39.13
C SER A 787 28.88 -8.76 -39.98
N ASP A 788 29.24 -9.85 -40.67
CA ASP A 788 28.28 -10.87 -41.10
C ASP A 788 27.47 -11.43 -39.90
N ASN A 789 26.39 -12.16 -40.20
CA ASN A 789 25.59 -12.80 -39.16
C ASN A 789 26.42 -13.88 -38.43
N LEU A 790 26.59 -13.70 -37.12
CA LEU A 790 27.33 -14.62 -36.25
C LEU A 790 26.48 -15.85 -35.86
N LEU A 791 25.15 -15.79 -36.06
CA LEU A 791 24.23 -16.90 -35.81
C LEU A 791 23.94 -17.69 -37.11
N ALA A 792 24.86 -18.56 -37.49
CA ALA A 792 24.80 -19.41 -38.70
C ALA A 792 23.71 -20.52 -38.69
N SER A 793 22.62 -20.33 -37.93
CA SER A 793 21.48 -21.24 -37.81
C SER A 793 20.16 -20.53 -37.51
N GLY A 794 20.12 -19.20 -37.59
CA GLY A 794 18.91 -18.40 -37.33
C GLY A 794 17.99 -18.21 -38.54
N ASP A 795 18.39 -18.74 -39.69
CA ASP A 795 17.55 -18.96 -40.89
C ASP A 795 16.71 -20.25 -40.78
N PHE A 796 16.98 -21.10 -39.78
CA PHE A 796 16.33 -22.39 -39.49
C PHE A 796 16.30 -23.44 -40.63
N GLU A 797 16.80 -23.10 -41.82
CA GLU A 797 16.81 -23.99 -42.99
C GLU A 797 17.74 -25.20 -42.78
N ALA A 798 18.89 -24.99 -42.16
CA ALA A 798 19.88 -26.03 -41.89
C ALA A 798 19.60 -26.79 -40.58
N LEU A 799 18.54 -27.62 -40.54
CA LEU A 799 18.12 -28.44 -39.38
C LEU A 799 19.27 -29.05 -38.52
N ARG A 800 20.36 -29.53 -39.14
CA ARG A 800 21.51 -30.08 -38.41
C ARG A 800 22.32 -29.04 -37.64
N SER A 801 22.44 -27.79 -38.12
CA SER A 801 23.19 -26.75 -37.42
C SER A 801 22.45 -26.31 -36.15
N VAL A 802 21.12 -26.16 -36.18
CA VAL A 802 20.34 -25.83 -34.98
C VAL A 802 20.54 -26.87 -33.87
N SER A 803 20.50 -28.16 -34.20
CA SER A 803 20.75 -29.25 -33.22
C SER A 803 22.21 -29.42 -32.78
N GLN A 804 23.18 -28.76 -33.43
CA GLN A 804 24.62 -28.90 -33.14
C GLN A 804 25.29 -27.63 -32.59
N ASN A 805 24.72 -26.45 -32.84
CA ASN A 805 25.33 -25.17 -32.51
C ASN A 805 25.18 -24.76 -31.03
N GLY A 806 24.49 -25.55 -30.19
CA GLY A 806 24.38 -25.28 -28.74
C GLY A 806 23.25 -24.33 -28.33
N TRP A 807 22.13 -24.31 -29.08
CA TRP A 807 20.88 -23.73 -28.60
C TRP A 807 20.42 -24.43 -27.31
N LYS A 808 19.89 -23.64 -26.37
CA LYS A 808 19.35 -24.16 -25.09
C LYS A 808 17.84 -23.97 -25.07
N VAL A 809 17.12 -24.94 -24.52
CA VAL A 809 15.65 -24.91 -24.39
C VAL A 809 15.30 -25.24 -22.94
N ASP A 810 14.84 -24.24 -22.21
CA ASP A 810 14.50 -24.35 -20.80
C ASP A 810 12.97 -24.28 -20.66
N VAL A 811 12.39 -25.31 -20.05
CA VAL A 811 10.94 -25.43 -19.80
C VAL A 811 10.69 -25.26 -18.31
N LEU A 812 9.78 -24.37 -17.94
CA LEU A 812 9.51 -24.03 -16.54
C LEU A 812 9.05 -25.27 -15.75
N PRO A 813 9.79 -25.71 -14.71
CA PRO A 813 9.42 -26.90 -13.93
C PRO A 813 8.05 -26.75 -13.27
N LYS A 814 7.23 -27.80 -13.32
CA LYS A 814 5.87 -27.84 -12.73
C LYS A 814 4.91 -26.77 -13.26
N SER A 815 5.17 -26.23 -14.46
CA SER A 815 4.29 -25.28 -15.14
C SER A 815 2.85 -25.83 -15.33
N SER A 816 1.87 -24.93 -15.30
CA SER A 816 0.49 -25.19 -15.74
C SER A 816 0.35 -25.35 -17.26
N TYR A 817 1.42 -25.06 -18.00
CA TYR A 817 1.53 -25.17 -19.45
C TYR A 817 2.41 -26.36 -19.86
N LEU A 818 1.91 -27.14 -20.81
CA LEU A 818 2.73 -28.02 -21.63
C LEU A 818 3.31 -27.19 -22.78
N THR A 819 4.55 -27.47 -23.17
CA THR A 819 5.27 -26.68 -24.18
C THR A 819 6.04 -27.56 -25.14
N THR A 820 6.24 -27.10 -26.37
CA THR A 820 7.25 -27.67 -27.27
C THR A 820 7.86 -26.59 -28.16
N THR A 821 9.00 -26.90 -28.75
CA THR A 821 9.62 -26.10 -29.81
C THR A 821 10.18 -27.04 -30.88
N ASP A 822 9.90 -26.70 -32.14
CA ASP A 822 10.24 -27.51 -33.31
C ASP A 822 10.41 -26.62 -34.55
N ILE A 823 11.12 -27.10 -35.56
CA ILE A 823 11.27 -26.38 -36.84
C ILE A 823 10.19 -26.87 -37.80
N VAL A 824 9.31 -25.96 -38.21
CA VAL A 824 8.16 -26.24 -39.07
C VAL A 824 8.34 -25.61 -40.45
N GLN A 825 7.77 -26.27 -41.47
CA GLN A 825 7.70 -25.71 -42.81
C GLN A 825 6.51 -24.74 -42.90
N ASP A 826 6.78 -23.45 -42.90
CA ASP A 826 5.80 -22.41 -43.19
C ASP A 826 5.58 -22.26 -44.71
N SER A 827 4.36 -21.88 -45.10
CA SER A 827 3.96 -21.74 -46.51
C SER A 827 4.36 -20.41 -47.16
N ARG A 828 4.85 -19.44 -46.37
CA ARG A 828 5.26 -18.11 -46.84
C ARG A 828 6.74 -17.80 -46.58
N ALA A 829 7.32 -18.38 -45.53
CA ALA A 829 8.67 -18.06 -45.04
C ALA A 829 9.76 -19.10 -45.35
N GLY A 830 9.40 -20.38 -45.53
CA GLY A 830 10.40 -21.47 -45.56
C GLY A 830 10.38 -22.27 -44.26
N ARG A 831 11.53 -22.67 -43.72
CA ARG A 831 11.62 -23.27 -42.39
C ARG A 831 11.66 -22.20 -41.31
N THR A 832 10.88 -22.40 -40.26
CA THR A 832 10.73 -21.42 -39.17
C THR A 832 10.77 -22.11 -37.82
N LEU A 833 11.31 -21.43 -36.81
CA LEU A 833 11.26 -21.89 -35.44
C LEU A 833 9.85 -21.68 -34.90
N ARG A 834 9.18 -22.76 -34.50
CA ARG A 834 7.96 -22.69 -33.70
C ARG A 834 8.28 -22.77 -32.22
N MET A 835 7.63 -21.90 -31.46
CA MET A 835 7.48 -22.00 -30.01
C MET A 835 5.99 -22.11 -29.71
N ILE A 836 5.57 -23.09 -28.91
CA ILE A 836 4.15 -23.27 -28.57
C ILE A 836 3.96 -23.74 -27.12
N ALA A 837 3.00 -23.13 -26.44
CA ALA A 837 2.58 -23.42 -25.08
C ALA A 837 1.05 -23.61 -25.03
N TRP A 838 0.56 -24.62 -24.32
CA TRP A 838 -0.87 -24.84 -24.11
C TRP A 838 -1.16 -25.28 -22.68
N LYS A 839 -2.26 -24.78 -22.11
CA LYS A 839 -2.63 -25.07 -20.72
C LYS A 839 -2.96 -26.57 -20.57
N SER A 840 -2.40 -27.22 -19.55
CA SER A 840 -2.70 -28.63 -19.27
C SER A 840 -4.17 -28.81 -18.87
N ALA A 841 -4.76 -29.96 -19.21
CA ALA A 841 -6.15 -30.29 -18.86
C ALA A 841 -6.34 -30.34 -17.33
N ASP A 842 -5.39 -30.93 -16.60
CA ASP A 842 -5.38 -30.96 -15.13
C ASP A 842 -5.21 -29.55 -14.52
N ALA A 843 -4.68 -28.61 -15.31
CA ALA A 843 -4.49 -27.22 -14.92
C ALA A 843 -5.69 -26.30 -15.26
N ALA A 844 -6.86 -26.87 -15.61
CA ALA A 844 -8.07 -26.09 -15.91
C ALA A 844 -8.37 -25.03 -14.84
N HIS A 845 -8.27 -25.40 -13.56
CA HIS A 845 -8.50 -24.51 -12.41
C HIS A 845 -7.24 -23.81 -11.86
N THR A 846 -6.06 -24.01 -12.44
CA THR A 846 -4.83 -23.36 -11.99
C THR A 846 -4.80 -21.87 -12.38
N VAL A 847 -4.35 -21.03 -11.44
CA VAL A 847 -4.17 -19.58 -11.63
C VAL A 847 -3.26 -19.29 -12.83
N GLN A 848 -3.66 -18.29 -13.61
CA GLN A 848 -2.88 -17.69 -14.69
C GLN A 848 -1.72 -16.86 -14.11
N THR A 849 -0.48 -17.17 -14.50
CA THR A 849 0.74 -16.51 -14.03
C THR A 849 1.36 -15.63 -15.13
N ASP A 850 2.13 -14.60 -14.75
CA ASP A 850 2.96 -13.82 -15.70
C ASP A 850 4.33 -14.51 -15.91
N ALA A 851 4.31 -15.83 -16.06
CA ALA A 851 5.50 -16.67 -16.21
C ALA A 851 5.80 -16.92 -17.70
N MET A 852 7.06 -17.24 -17.99
CA MET A 852 7.51 -17.72 -19.30
C MET A 852 7.66 -19.25 -19.24
N PRO A 853 6.64 -20.05 -19.61
CA PRO A 853 6.72 -21.51 -19.54
C PRO A 853 7.76 -22.14 -20.48
N LEU A 854 8.19 -21.43 -21.53
CA LEU A 854 9.20 -21.87 -22.50
C LEU A 854 10.20 -20.74 -22.78
N LEU A 855 11.49 -21.03 -22.60
CA LEU A 855 12.61 -20.19 -22.99
C LEU A 855 13.45 -20.92 -24.05
N VAL A 856 13.83 -20.23 -25.12
CA VAL A 856 14.75 -20.73 -26.16
C VAL A 856 15.90 -19.74 -26.30
N THR A 857 17.11 -20.15 -25.96
CA THR A 857 18.31 -19.29 -25.92
C THR A 857 19.28 -19.65 -27.04
N THR A 858 19.78 -18.63 -27.75
CA THR A 858 20.78 -18.80 -28.81
C THR A 858 22.12 -19.29 -28.26
N PRO A 859 23.00 -19.84 -29.13
CA PRO A 859 24.41 -20.03 -28.81
C PRO A 859 25.09 -18.76 -28.27
N GLU A 860 26.14 -18.95 -27.47
CA GLU A 860 26.94 -17.88 -26.87
C GLU A 860 27.97 -17.32 -27.85
N ILE A 861 28.02 -15.99 -27.99
CA ILE A 861 28.88 -15.26 -28.93
C ILE A 861 29.90 -14.42 -28.14
N PRO A 862 31.22 -14.51 -28.41
CA PRO A 862 32.22 -13.74 -27.67
C PRO A 862 32.17 -12.24 -28.01
N VAL A 863 32.08 -11.40 -26.98
CA VAL A 863 32.00 -9.94 -27.09
C VAL A 863 33.07 -9.24 -26.24
N SER A 864 33.51 -8.08 -26.73
CA SER A 864 34.41 -7.17 -26.03
C SER A 864 33.62 -5.99 -25.48
N SER A 865 34.06 -5.42 -24.36
CA SER A 865 33.63 -4.10 -23.89
C SER A 865 33.76 -3.08 -25.04
N GLY A 866 32.67 -2.36 -25.34
CA GLY A 866 32.58 -1.40 -26.43
C GLY A 866 32.18 -1.95 -27.80
N ASP A 867 31.97 -3.26 -27.95
CA ASP A 867 31.23 -3.78 -29.10
C ASP A 867 29.75 -3.34 -29.02
N VAL A 868 29.08 -3.21 -30.16
CA VAL A 868 27.62 -2.99 -30.22
C VAL A 868 26.97 -4.17 -30.96
N MET A 869 26.05 -4.84 -30.29
CA MET A 869 25.30 -5.97 -30.84
C MET A 869 24.02 -5.48 -31.52
N LEU A 870 23.78 -5.96 -32.74
CA LEU A 870 22.56 -5.72 -33.51
C LEU A 870 21.87 -7.06 -33.74
N VAL A 871 20.80 -7.31 -32.97
CA VAL A 871 19.90 -8.44 -33.14
C VAL A 871 18.73 -8.00 -34.00
N THR A 872 18.35 -8.79 -35.00
CA THR A 872 17.12 -8.59 -35.78
C THR A 872 16.46 -9.92 -36.08
N GLY A 873 15.14 -9.96 -36.20
CA GLY A 873 14.42 -11.13 -36.70
C GLY A 873 12.99 -10.81 -37.11
N ARG A 874 12.31 -11.80 -37.67
CA ARG A 874 10.89 -11.76 -38.03
C ARG A 874 10.08 -12.67 -37.10
N VAL A 875 8.86 -12.26 -36.77
CA VAL A 875 7.95 -12.98 -35.88
C VAL A 875 6.50 -12.87 -36.37
N ARG A 876 5.69 -13.91 -36.14
CA ARG A 876 4.21 -13.86 -36.28
C ARG A 876 3.52 -14.82 -35.31
N LYS A 877 2.22 -14.60 -35.07
CA LYS A 877 1.35 -15.59 -34.40
C LYS A 877 1.19 -16.83 -35.28
N GLY A 878 1.25 -18.01 -34.67
CA GLY A 878 0.80 -19.26 -35.25
C GLY A 878 -0.74 -19.35 -35.29
N PRO A 879 -1.30 -20.21 -36.16
CA PRO A 879 -2.75 -20.35 -36.36
C PRO A 879 -3.52 -20.87 -35.14
N ALA A 880 -2.87 -21.45 -34.12
CA ALA A 880 -3.55 -21.97 -32.93
C ALA A 880 -3.76 -20.92 -31.80
N THR A 881 -3.22 -19.71 -31.93
CA THR A 881 -3.15 -18.69 -30.87
C THR A 881 -4.47 -17.96 -30.62
N SER A 882 -4.81 -17.71 -29.34
CA SER A 882 -5.95 -16.84 -28.98
C SER A 882 -5.77 -15.40 -29.49
N LEU A 883 -6.87 -14.76 -29.89
CA LEU A 883 -6.88 -13.34 -30.27
C LEU A 883 -6.61 -12.38 -29.09
N GLU A 884 -6.67 -12.86 -27.85
CA GLU A 884 -6.60 -12.05 -26.63
C GLU A 884 -5.17 -11.60 -26.27
N ALA A 885 -4.14 -12.34 -26.68
CA ALA A 885 -2.74 -11.99 -26.42
C ALA A 885 -2.14 -11.24 -27.62
N ARG A 886 -1.73 -9.97 -27.45
CA ARG A 886 -1.04 -9.20 -28.51
C ARG A 886 0.48 -9.35 -28.45
N ARG A 887 1.04 -9.50 -27.24
CA ARG A 887 2.49 -9.52 -26.96
C ARG A 887 2.98 -10.79 -26.22
N PRO A 888 2.72 -12.01 -26.73
CA PRO A 888 3.11 -13.26 -26.07
C PRO A 888 4.61 -13.59 -26.12
N LEU A 889 5.40 -12.95 -26.99
CA LEU A 889 6.85 -13.16 -27.10
C LEU A 889 7.62 -12.05 -26.37
N VAL A 890 8.57 -12.47 -25.53
CA VAL A 890 9.53 -11.62 -24.82
C VAL A 890 10.93 -11.93 -25.34
N ILE A 891 11.64 -10.92 -25.85
CA ILE A 891 12.98 -11.09 -26.42
C ILE A 891 13.95 -10.29 -25.57
N PHE A 892 15.01 -10.93 -25.07
CA PHE A 892 16.03 -10.27 -24.26
C PHE A 892 17.41 -10.87 -24.48
N ASP A 893 18.43 -10.14 -24.04
CA ASP A 893 19.85 -10.51 -24.17
C ASP A 893 20.52 -10.70 -22.81
N SER A 894 21.71 -11.30 -22.81
CA SER A 894 22.50 -11.55 -21.60
C SER A 894 23.18 -10.31 -20.98
N GLU A 895 23.16 -9.14 -21.65
CA GLU A 895 23.81 -7.91 -21.15
C GLU A 895 22.88 -7.12 -20.21
N LEU A 896 21.59 -6.99 -20.56
CA LEU A 896 20.58 -6.28 -19.74
C LEU A 896 19.40 -7.14 -19.26
N GLY A 897 19.30 -8.38 -19.72
CA GLY A 897 18.32 -9.36 -19.23
C GLY A 897 16.86 -9.01 -19.52
N PRO A 898 15.91 -9.79 -18.95
CA PRO A 898 14.47 -9.63 -19.22
C PRO A 898 13.88 -8.31 -18.72
N GLU A 899 14.62 -7.56 -17.89
CA GLU A 899 14.19 -6.24 -17.41
C GLU A 899 14.34 -5.13 -18.48
N SER A 900 15.13 -5.34 -19.54
CA SER A 900 15.19 -4.47 -20.73
C SER A 900 14.81 -5.23 -22.01
N SER A 901 13.81 -6.10 -21.89
CA SER A 901 13.27 -6.93 -22.97
C SER A 901 12.46 -6.11 -23.99
N VAL A 902 12.46 -6.60 -25.24
CA VAL A 902 11.58 -6.18 -26.32
C VAL A 902 10.37 -7.11 -26.40
N ARG A 903 9.17 -6.54 -26.45
CA ARG A 903 7.91 -7.23 -26.75
C ARG A 903 7.25 -6.60 -27.97
N ALA A 904 7.42 -7.22 -29.14
CA ALA A 904 6.73 -6.80 -30.35
C ALA A 904 5.22 -7.10 -30.25
N ASP A 905 4.38 -6.20 -30.79
CA ASP A 905 3.02 -6.58 -31.19
C ASP A 905 3.11 -7.53 -32.38
N ILE A 906 2.43 -8.67 -32.28
CA ILE A 906 2.45 -9.70 -33.32
C ILE A 906 1.03 -10.10 -33.72
N ASP A 907 0.83 -10.34 -35.01
CA ASP A 907 -0.44 -10.81 -35.59
C ASP A 907 -0.18 -11.97 -36.56
N SER A 908 -1.16 -12.32 -37.40
CA SER A 908 -1.02 -13.41 -38.38
C SER A 908 0.01 -13.15 -39.49
N GLU A 909 0.44 -11.91 -39.65
CA GLU A 909 1.45 -11.46 -40.63
C GLU A 909 2.81 -11.24 -39.96
N TRP A 910 3.88 -11.34 -40.75
CA TRP A 910 5.25 -11.19 -40.26
C TRP A 910 5.58 -9.73 -39.89
N SER A 911 5.82 -9.46 -38.60
CA SER A 911 6.44 -8.23 -38.11
C SER A 911 7.94 -8.45 -37.86
N ARG A 912 8.73 -7.36 -37.88
CA ARG A 912 10.16 -7.36 -37.52
C ARG A 912 10.33 -6.87 -36.09
N PHE A 913 11.30 -7.44 -35.39
CA PHE A 913 11.85 -6.89 -34.14
C PHE A 913 13.35 -6.61 -34.30
N GLU A 914 13.90 -5.78 -33.40
CA GLU A 914 15.34 -5.58 -33.25
C GLU A 914 15.75 -5.30 -31.80
N ILE A 915 17.03 -5.55 -31.49
CA ILE A 915 17.70 -5.10 -30.27
C ILE A 915 19.05 -4.51 -30.67
N ILE A 916 19.34 -3.31 -30.17
CA ILE A 916 20.61 -2.58 -30.29
C ILE A 916 21.21 -2.47 -28.89
N ARG A 917 22.28 -3.23 -28.62
CA ARG A 917 22.86 -3.35 -27.27
C ARG A 917 24.37 -3.06 -27.28
N PRO A 918 24.82 -1.90 -26.75
CA PRO A 918 26.22 -1.66 -26.42
C PRO A 918 26.67 -2.59 -25.28
N VAL A 919 27.85 -3.19 -25.41
CA VAL A 919 28.42 -4.15 -24.46
C VAL A 919 29.28 -3.41 -23.44
N GLY A 920 28.93 -3.52 -22.16
CA GLY A 920 29.68 -2.94 -21.04
C GLY A 920 30.95 -3.72 -20.71
N GLN A 921 30.88 -5.06 -20.69
CA GLN A 921 31.96 -5.91 -20.20
C GLN A 921 32.29 -7.05 -21.17
N SER A 922 33.59 -7.29 -21.40
CA SER A 922 34.06 -8.39 -22.27
C SER A 922 33.64 -9.75 -21.71
N SER A 923 32.78 -10.46 -22.44
CA SER A 923 32.02 -11.60 -21.94
C SER A 923 31.41 -12.43 -23.09
N THR A 924 30.28 -13.09 -22.85
CA THR A 924 29.48 -13.83 -23.84
C THR A 924 28.10 -13.22 -24.00
N PHE A 925 27.71 -12.93 -25.23
CA PHE A 925 26.40 -12.43 -25.61
C PHE A 925 25.52 -13.57 -26.13
N SER A 926 24.30 -13.69 -25.62
CA SER A 926 23.25 -14.56 -26.16
C SER A 926 21.89 -13.85 -26.11
N VAL A 927 20.93 -14.37 -26.88
CA VAL A 927 19.56 -13.87 -26.95
C VAL A 927 18.61 -14.98 -26.50
N THR A 928 17.68 -14.66 -25.60
CA THR A 928 16.62 -15.56 -25.15
C THR A 928 15.27 -15.10 -25.69
N LEU A 929 14.55 -16.07 -26.26
CA LEU A 929 13.18 -15.96 -26.74
C LEU A 929 12.29 -16.63 -25.68
N GLY A 930 11.49 -15.85 -24.96
CA GLY A 930 10.57 -16.33 -23.94
C GLY A 930 9.12 -16.24 -24.40
N LEU A 931 8.42 -17.38 -24.45
CA LEU A 931 6.97 -17.42 -24.69
C LEU A 931 6.24 -17.31 -23.35
N MET A 932 5.20 -16.48 -23.28
CA MET A 932 4.36 -16.28 -22.09
C MET A 932 3.35 -17.43 -21.89
N GLY A 933 2.61 -17.36 -20.78
CA GLY A 933 1.50 -18.26 -20.45
C GLY A 933 0.22 -17.49 -20.12
N HIS A 934 -0.25 -16.66 -21.05
CA HIS A 934 -1.43 -15.80 -20.88
C HIS A 934 -2.72 -16.47 -21.41
N ALA A 935 -2.70 -17.05 -22.60
CA ALA A 935 -3.87 -17.69 -23.24
C ALA A 935 -3.98 -19.20 -22.95
N SER A 936 -5.04 -19.86 -23.44
CA SER A 936 -5.19 -21.32 -23.39
C SER A 936 -4.22 -22.06 -24.32
N VAL A 937 -3.92 -21.45 -25.48
CA VAL A 937 -2.88 -21.85 -26.44
C VAL A 937 -2.20 -20.60 -26.97
N GLU A 938 -0.87 -20.60 -26.96
CA GLU A 938 -0.01 -19.59 -27.59
C GLU A 938 0.97 -20.30 -28.52
N GLU A 939 0.94 -19.95 -29.81
CA GLU A 939 1.85 -20.42 -30.85
C GLU A 939 2.52 -19.19 -31.49
N VAL A 940 3.85 -19.18 -31.55
CA VAL A 940 4.65 -18.12 -32.15
C VAL A 940 5.64 -18.74 -33.14
N LEU A 941 5.77 -18.11 -34.30
CA LEU A 941 6.67 -18.52 -35.38
C LEU A 941 7.72 -17.43 -35.57
N ILE A 942 8.99 -17.84 -35.65
CA ILE A 942 10.17 -16.96 -35.66
C ILE A 942 11.08 -17.35 -36.83
N ASP A 943 11.65 -16.34 -37.49
CA ASP A 943 12.36 -16.45 -38.77
C ASP A 943 13.44 -15.35 -38.90
N ASP A 944 14.41 -15.52 -39.81
CA ASP A 944 15.51 -14.58 -40.09
C ASP A 944 16.27 -14.05 -38.84
N LEU A 945 16.47 -14.88 -37.81
CA LEU A 945 17.18 -14.44 -36.61
C LEU A 945 18.67 -14.20 -36.92
N SER A 946 19.08 -12.94 -36.83
CA SER A 946 20.42 -12.48 -37.15
C SER A 946 21.02 -11.73 -35.98
N ILE A 947 22.25 -12.11 -35.60
CA ILE A 947 23.04 -11.43 -34.58
C ILE A 947 24.32 -10.95 -35.26
N ARG A 948 24.44 -9.64 -35.44
CA ARG A 948 25.64 -8.99 -36.00
C ARG A 948 26.32 -8.15 -34.94
N LYS A 949 27.62 -7.93 -35.09
CA LYS A 949 28.45 -7.17 -34.17
C LYS A 949 29.14 -6.04 -34.89
N LEU A 950 29.01 -4.82 -34.37
CA LEU A 950 29.86 -3.70 -34.72
C LEU A 950 30.99 -3.62 -33.68
N PRO A 951 32.26 -3.89 -34.04
CA PRO A 951 33.34 -3.92 -33.06
C PRO A 951 33.64 -2.54 -32.43
N ALA A 952 34.21 -2.54 -31.23
CA ALA A 952 34.81 -1.35 -30.62
C ALA A 952 35.84 -0.67 -31.56
N LEU A 953 35.98 0.66 -31.46
CA LEU A 953 37.01 1.40 -32.21
C LEU A 953 38.42 1.24 -31.60
N THR A 954 38.52 1.09 -30.29
CA THR A 954 39.78 0.91 -29.54
C THR A 954 39.56 -0.05 -28.37
N ALA A 955 40.59 -0.84 -28.03
CA ALA A 955 40.53 -1.85 -26.97
C ALA A 955 40.80 -1.30 -25.55
N SER A 956 40.45 -0.03 -25.29
CA SER A 956 40.63 0.64 -24.00
C SER A 956 39.27 1.12 -23.49
N GLY A 957 38.90 0.72 -22.26
CA GLY A 957 37.53 0.75 -21.78
C GLY A 957 36.95 2.16 -21.55
N ALA A 958 36.26 2.69 -22.57
CA ALA A 958 35.13 3.60 -22.47
C ALA A 958 34.48 3.71 -23.86
N ILE A 959 33.14 3.64 -23.97
CA ILE A 959 32.48 3.90 -25.26
C ILE A 959 32.42 5.41 -25.50
N GLN A 960 33.44 5.94 -26.16
CA GLN A 960 33.39 7.29 -26.73
C GLN A 960 32.43 7.31 -27.93
N LEU A 961 31.12 7.40 -27.64
CA LEU A 961 30.10 7.76 -28.63
C LEU A 961 30.22 9.26 -28.97
N THR A 962 31.29 9.65 -29.65
CA THR A 962 31.52 11.03 -30.09
C THR A 962 30.93 11.26 -31.48
N GLY A 963 29.84 12.02 -31.55
CA GLY A 963 29.63 12.91 -32.69
C GLY A 963 30.83 13.84 -32.83
N SER A 964 31.17 14.24 -34.06
CA SER A 964 32.39 15.01 -34.31
C SER A 964 32.35 16.38 -33.63
N GLU A 965 33.10 16.56 -32.54
CA GLU A 965 33.24 17.86 -31.87
C GLU A 965 33.81 18.91 -32.82
N LYS A 966 32.96 19.83 -33.28
CA LYS A 966 33.44 21.09 -33.85
C LYS A 966 33.85 22.02 -32.72
N SER A 967 35.15 22.11 -32.49
CA SER A 967 35.76 23.08 -31.59
C SER A 967 35.33 24.51 -31.91
N LEU A 968 34.46 25.07 -31.06
CA LEU A 968 34.07 26.47 -31.10
C LEU A 968 35.20 27.33 -30.50
N GLU A 969 36.14 27.76 -31.34
CA GLU A 969 37.08 28.82 -30.98
C GLU A 969 36.31 30.13 -30.76
N ALA A 970 36.37 30.65 -29.53
CA ALA A 970 35.65 31.87 -29.16
C ALA A 970 36.39 33.11 -29.69
N SER A 971 35.94 33.63 -30.84
CA SER A 971 36.42 34.90 -31.41
C SER A 971 35.92 36.10 -30.60
N GLY A 972 36.54 36.36 -29.45
CA GLY A 972 36.26 37.51 -28.59
C GLY A 972 36.98 38.77 -29.06
N ASP A 973 36.34 39.56 -29.93
CA ASP A 973 36.84 40.87 -30.35
C ASP A 973 36.35 41.97 -29.38
N GLY A 974 37.24 42.83 -28.88
CA GLY A 974 36.95 43.66 -27.70
C GLY A 974 38.06 44.62 -27.24
N GLN A 975 38.38 45.62 -28.05
CA GLN A 975 39.25 46.75 -27.69
C GLN A 975 38.57 47.58 -26.57
N SER A 976 39.22 48.07 -25.51
CA SER A 976 40.25 49.13 -25.46
C SER A 976 40.70 49.36 -23.97
N PRO A 977 41.52 50.37 -23.59
CA PRO A 977 42.99 50.28 -23.58
C PRO A 977 43.67 50.73 -22.25
N ASP A 978 45.00 50.52 -22.13
CA ASP A 978 45.97 51.30 -21.30
C ASP A 978 45.76 51.44 -19.76
N ASN A 979 46.76 51.59 -18.88
CA ASN A 979 48.22 51.38 -18.82
C ASN A 979 48.58 51.36 -17.29
N SER A 980 49.70 50.89 -16.73
CA SER A 980 51.03 50.50 -17.22
C SER A 980 51.73 49.53 -16.25
N ALA A 981 53.01 49.20 -16.49
CA ALA A 981 53.73 48.11 -15.82
C ALA A 981 54.64 48.51 -14.63
N ARG A 982 54.91 47.55 -13.71
CA ARG A 982 56.24 47.32 -13.08
C ARG A 982 56.37 46.00 -12.29
N THR A 983 57.10 45.05 -12.89
CA THR A 983 58.12 44.16 -12.26
C THR A 983 57.97 43.67 -10.80
N SER A 984 57.52 42.41 -10.63
CA SER A 984 58.25 41.22 -10.09
C SER A 984 59.39 41.34 -9.03
N PRO A 985 59.77 40.26 -8.28
CA PRO A 985 59.12 38.94 -8.05
C PRO A 985 59.14 38.41 -6.57
N ARG A 986 58.67 37.16 -6.39
CA ARG A 986 58.70 36.26 -5.20
C ARG A 986 57.62 36.50 -4.15
N GLU A 987 57.08 35.47 -3.49
CA GLU A 987 57.27 34.01 -3.72
C GLU A 987 56.20 33.41 -4.63
#